data_AF-A0A2R6HYL8-F1
#
_entry.id   AF-A0A2R6HYL8-F1
#
_cell.length_a   1.000
_cell.length_b   1.000
_cell.length_c   1.000
_cell.angle_alpha   90.00
_cell.angle_beta   90.00
_cell.angle_gamma   90.00
#
_symmetry.space_group_name_H-M   'P 1'
#
loop_
_entity.id
_entity.type
_entity.pdbx_description
1 polymer ?
#
loop_
_entity_poly.entity_id
_entity_poly.type
_entity_poly.pdbx_seq_one_letter_code
_entity_poly.pdbx_strand_id
1 'polypeptide(L)'
;MRRPDRAPRRGRRRRRAGGRNRRRGRDRPRRPRGAAGERDVDGGGGVSRDGRGRPDRSGLLLAGGRSTRFGEPDKALAELAGAPLLCHTAAGLAPTVDELVVNCRADQREAFAAALDGLDDRLSVRFAVDPVPDEGPVSGLLTGLRVTRGQHVAVAGCDQPFLRTATVADLFAHATAEGVGDRDADAWSPAGAAPLVDDRPQPLGAVYRQDRAREAAVRTIAAGSQALRDVLARVDPVTVPVARGAVRDIDTRNDLSDVSTIQIENDVDNGDRMNVTDESAMHTADRPATSAVPLPDGEGSNGASGAAPAGRADGRWVLMPHEKEGIKADCYGDEVREKLLEFAERGWESIPEDEREEWFTRFKFWGVFHQRTGQESYFMLRLTGTDGILEPGQFRALAEVADEYADGPVENPEFGNAWLDLTTRQSVQLHWIKLEDVPDIWEKLEGAGLSTRSAGGDTMRNITGNPTAGKDAREVIDTKPILEEVQATVRDDDALANMPRKFNISVSGIPDGSAQDAINDIGLEPATKAVAGEAELGFNVRVGGGLGGHEPRVARPLDVWVPPERGVDLVRGFVELYHDEGNRTNRNKNRARFFVDERGPADIREQLQAEYVDWELETAGEDCRESYTYNAGHGDGEDAPDGPVDYVGVHEQHDGRYFVGLNVPVGRLPADDARTLADLAAAYGSGEVRLTRRQNPLVMDIPEGDLAEFLQEPLLEAYSPEPTVFERGGMACTGTEFCSLALAETKARQARMIRWLDANVDLPDDVDTITMHFSGCTADCGHANTADIGLLGMRGRKDGEMVEALDIGVGGGMGEDPAFVDWVRQRVPADEVPGALANLLGAFAAHREDGQSFREWVDATGTEAITELVEPEETDYVDPALHDAKQSWYPFDDGDSPAPTAPDDTPLSADD
;
A
#
# COMPACT_ATOMS: atom_id res chain seq x y z
N MET A 1 16.77 6.94 57.74
CA MET A 1 16.10 5.94 58.61
C MET A 1 16.00 4.61 57.86
N ARG A 2 15.79 3.46 58.54
CA ARG A 2 16.01 2.12 57.97
C ARG A 2 14.74 1.46 57.38
N ARG A 3 14.89 0.68 56.30
CA ARG A 3 14.07 -0.51 55.91
C ARG A 3 14.30 -1.68 56.96
N PRO A 4 13.73 -2.93 56.89
CA PRO A 4 12.97 -3.58 55.80
C PRO A 4 11.80 -4.56 56.22
N ASP A 5 11.20 -5.20 55.19
CA ASP A 5 10.77 -6.62 55.11
C ASP A 5 9.73 -7.25 56.08
N ARG A 6 8.63 -7.84 55.52
CA ARG A 6 8.50 -9.30 55.19
C ARG A 6 7.04 -9.79 54.95
N ALA A 7 6.86 -10.66 53.95
CA ALA A 7 5.78 -11.67 53.85
C ALA A 7 6.17 -12.97 54.64
N PRO A 8 5.51 -14.16 54.57
CA PRO A 8 4.28 -14.59 53.86
C PRO A 8 3.35 -15.52 54.70
N ARG A 9 2.29 -16.14 54.09
CA ARG A 9 2.02 -17.62 54.12
C ARG A 9 0.73 -18.10 53.41
N ARG A 10 0.75 -19.38 52.98
CA ARG A 10 -0.32 -20.12 52.26
C ARG A 10 -1.31 -20.84 53.20
N GLY A 11 -2.54 -21.12 52.74
CA GLY A 11 -3.51 -22.02 53.41
C GLY A 11 -4.54 -22.62 52.42
N ARG A 12 -4.98 -23.88 52.62
CA ARG A 12 -5.71 -24.70 51.61
C ARG A 12 -7.02 -25.30 52.16
N ARG A 13 -7.99 -25.55 51.25
CA ARG A 13 -8.98 -26.68 51.19
C ARG A 13 -10.38 -26.63 51.89
N ARG A 14 -11.41 -26.64 51.02
CA ARG A 14 -12.49 -27.68 50.84
C ARG A 14 -13.65 -27.87 51.86
N ARG A 15 -14.90 -27.77 51.32
CA ARG A 15 -15.89 -28.87 50.99
C ARG A 15 -17.31 -28.89 51.66
N ARG A 16 -18.29 -29.32 50.84
CA ARG A 16 -19.62 -29.96 51.09
C ARG A 16 -20.83 -29.06 51.44
N ALA A 17 -22.11 -29.45 51.23
CA ALA A 17 -22.79 -30.33 50.22
C ALA A 17 -24.32 -30.44 50.50
N GLY A 18 -25.16 -30.60 49.45
CA GLY A 18 -26.54 -31.15 49.50
C GLY A 18 -27.70 -30.13 49.35
N GLY A 19 -28.90 -30.45 48.82
CA GLY A 19 -29.32 -31.66 48.10
C GLY A 19 -30.85 -31.82 47.83
N ARG A 20 -31.19 -32.55 46.74
CA ARG A 20 -32.37 -33.44 46.50
C ARG A 20 -33.85 -32.97 46.67
N ASN A 21 -34.63 -33.18 45.59
CA ASN A 21 -35.89 -33.97 45.52
C ASN A 21 -36.34 -34.09 44.03
N ARG A 22 -37.17 -35.00 43.49
CA ARG A 22 -37.66 -36.39 43.71
C ARG A 22 -39.13 -36.50 43.24
N ARG A 23 -39.44 -37.39 42.27
CA ARG A 23 -40.61 -38.31 42.10
C ARG A 23 -40.54 -38.88 40.65
N ARG A 24 -40.44 -40.19 40.34
CA ARG A 24 -41.33 -41.39 40.52
C ARG A 24 -42.66 -41.26 39.73
N GLY A 25 -43.12 -42.19 38.87
CA GLY A 25 -42.68 -43.53 38.37
C GLY A 25 -43.38 -43.87 37.01
N ARG A 26 -43.58 -45.11 36.49
CA ARG A 26 -43.33 -46.50 36.97
C ARG A 26 -43.47 -47.58 35.85
N ASP A 27 -42.94 -48.80 36.06
CA ASP A 27 -43.33 -50.20 35.68
C ASP A 27 -44.43 -50.50 34.58
N ARG A 28 -44.46 -51.55 33.71
CA ARG A 28 -43.77 -52.87 33.42
C ARG A 28 -44.49 -53.60 32.20
N PRO A 29 -44.23 -54.88 31.75
CA PRO A 29 -42.99 -55.67 31.48
C PRO A 29 -42.96 -56.63 30.22
N ARG A 30 -41.76 -56.90 29.66
CA ARG A 30 -41.17 -58.19 29.10
C ARG A 30 -41.81 -59.09 27.95
N ARG A 31 -41.07 -59.14 26.81
CA ARG A 31 -40.55 -60.32 26.00
C ARG A 31 -41.52 -61.31 25.27
N PRO A 32 -41.11 -62.13 24.25
CA PRO A 32 -39.80 -62.27 23.53
C PRO A 32 -39.82 -62.36 21.96
N ARG A 33 -38.62 -62.18 21.34
CA ARG A 33 -38.06 -62.74 20.06
C ARG A 33 -38.96 -63.15 18.86
N GLY A 34 -38.65 -62.65 17.65
CA GLY A 34 -38.83 -63.40 16.39
C GLY A 34 -38.87 -62.62 15.06
N ALA A 35 -37.77 -62.71 14.27
CA ALA A 35 -37.65 -62.64 12.78
C ALA A 35 -38.37 -61.56 11.90
N ALA A 36 -37.54 -60.77 11.22
CA ALA A 36 -37.56 -60.36 9.80
C ALA A 36 -38.84 -59.82 9.10
N GLY A 37 -38.73 -58.62 8.52
CA GLY A 37 -39.65 -58.02 7.55
C GLY A 37 -39.26 -56.56 7.26
N GLU A 38 -39.34 -56.10 6.01
CA GLU A 38 -38.83 -54.80 5.57
C GLU A 38 -39.81 -53.61 5.77
N ARG A 39 -39.20 -52.41 5.79
CA ARG A 39 -39.68 -51.10 5.29
C ARG A 39 -40.47 -50.12 6.19
N ASP A 40 -40.08 -48.87 5.96
CA ASP A 40 -40.71 -47.56 6.09
C ASP A 40 -40.92 -46.86 7.45
N VAL A 41 -40.18 -45.72 7.57
CA VAL A 41 -40.53 -44.38 8.13
C VAL A 41 -41.32 -44.36 9.46
N ASP A 42 -40.83 -43.80 10.57
CA ASP A 42 -40.56 -42.36 10.76
C ASP A 42 -39.89 -42.04 12.13
N GLY A 43 -39.46 -40.78 12.30
CA GLY A 43 -39.50 -39.98 13.54
C GLY A 43 -39.11 -40.60 14.90
N GLY A 44 -37.88 -40.33 15.36
CA GLY A 44 -37.52 -40.55 16.78
C GLY A 44 -36.06 -40.21 17.10
N GLY A 45 -35.82 -39.05 17.72
CA GLY A 45 -34.48 -38.52 17.97
C GLY A 45 -33.58 -39.44 18.82
N GLY A 46 -32.49 -39.91 18.23
CA GLY A 46 -31.39 -40.58 18.92
C GLY A 46 -30.22 -39.62 19.16
N VAL A 47 -29.89 -39.35 20.42
CA VAL A 47 -28.72 -38.54 20.78
C VAL A 47 -27.44 -39.23 20.28
N SER A 48 -26.67 -38.53 19.45
CA SER A 48 -25.39 -39.01 18.93
C SER A 48 -24.39 -39.28 20.06
N ARG A 49 -23.49 -40.25 19.84
CA ARG A 49 -22.44 -40.64 20.79
C ARG A 49 -21.09 -39.95 20.54
N ASP A 50 -21.08 -38.88 19.77
CA ASP A 50 -19.92 -37.98 19.66
C ASP A 50 -20.17 -36.74 20.53
N GLY A 51 -19.14 -36.29 21.24
CA GLY A 51 -19.26 -35.28 22.30
C GLY A 51 -19.40 -33.84 21.82
N ARG A 52 -19.56 -33.64 20.51
CA ARG A 52 -19.68 -32.33 19.85
C ARG A 52 -21.16 -32.04 19.57
N GLY A 53 -21.52 -30.76 19.56
CA GLY A 53 -22.86 -30.33 19.11
C GLY A 53 -23.13 -30.74 17.67
N ARG A 54 -24.38 -30.59 17.21
CA ARG A 54 -24.63 -30.59 15.77
C ARG A 54 -23.86 -29.38 15.20
N PRO A 55 -23.00 -29.55 14.18
CA PRO A 55 -22.31 -28.43 13.55
C PRO A 55 -23.33 -27.46 12.96
N ASP A 56 -23.00 -26.18 12.95
CA ASP A 56 -23.83 -25.10 12.43
C ASP A 56 -23.48 -24.81 10.97
N ARG A 57 -22.17 -24.81 10.66
CA ARG A 57 -21.61 -24.58 9.32
C ARG A 57 -20.90 -25.83 8.80
N SER A 58 -21.21 -26.25 7.57
CA SER A 58 -20.51 -27.34 6.88
C SER A 58 -19.76 -26.83 5.65
N GLY A 59 -18.58 -27.37 5.38
CA GLY A 59 -17.96 -27.33 4.05
C GLY A 59 -18.34 -28.57 3.24
N LEU A 60 -18.52 -28.40 1.94
CA LEU A 60 -18.73 -29.46 0.96
C LEU A 60 -17.82 -29.24 -0.26
N LEU A 61 -16.84 -30.11 -0.43
CA LEU A 61 -15.88 -30.09 -1.53
C LEU A 61 -16.25 -31.18 -2.54
N LEU A 62 -16.49 -30.79 -3.80
CA LEU A 62 -16.88 -31.69 -4.89
C LEU A 62 -15.63 -32.16 -5.66
N ALA A 63 -15.28 -33.44 -5.53
CA ALA A 63 -14.07 -34.04 -6.10
C ALA A 63 -14.32 -35.36 -6.89
N GLY A 64 -15.58 -35.76 -7.11
CA GLY A 64 -15.94 -37.05 -7.75
C GLY A 64 -15.65 -37.17 -9.26
N GLY A 65 -15.25 -36.09 -9.93
CA GLY A 65 -15.13 -36.03 -11.39
C GLY A 65 -13.94 -36.83 -11.96
N ARG A 66 -14.13 -37.45 -13.14
CA ARG A 66 -13.05 -38.13 -13.89
C ARG A 66 -12.04 -37.20 -14.58
N SER A 67 -12.19 -35.89 -14.42
CA SER A 67 -11.17 -34.91 -14.84
C SER A 67 -10.72 -35.02 -16.30
N THR A 68 -11.65 -35.37 -17.21
CA THR A 68 -11.34 -35.76 -18.60
C THR A 68 -10.71 -34.67 -19.45
N ARG A 69 -10.82 -33.39 -19.04
CA ARG A 69 -10.16 -32.23 -19.65
C ARG A 69 -8.71 -32.01 -19.17
N PHE A 70 -8.35 -32.60 -18.04
CA PHE A 70 -7.10 -32.35 -17.33
C PHE A 70 -5.98 -33.32 -17.72
N GLY A 71 -6.33 -34.53 -18.20
CA GLY A 71 -5.37 -35.50 -18.74
C GLY A 71 -4.73 -36.46 -17.72
N GLU A 72 -5.08 -36.34 -16.44
CA GLU A 72 -4.66 -37.25 -15.36
C GLU A 72 -5.83 -38.07 -14.78
N PRO A 73 -5.56 -39.15 -14.03
CA PRO A 73 -6.60 -39.95 -13.39
C PRO A 73 -7.46 -39.16 -12.37
N ASP A 74 -6.90 -38.12 -11.74
CA ASP A 74 -7.57 -37.34 -10.71
C ASP A 74 -7.03 -35.90 -10.57
N LYS A 75 -7.77 -34.90 -11.07
CA LYS A 75 -7.39 -33.47 -10.96
C LYS A 75 -7.26 -33.01 -9.52
N ALA A 76 -8.03 -33.57 -8.59
CA ALA A 76 -8.00 -33.18 -7.18
C ALA A 76 -6.62 -33.41 -6.54
N LEU A 77 -5.85 -34.37 -7.05
CA LEU A 77 -4.50 -34.73 -6.59
C LEU A 77 -3.38 -34.08 -7.38
N ALA A 78 -3.69 -33.29 -8.42
CA ALA A 78 -2.68 -32.55 -9.16
C ALA A 78 -2.00 -31.52 -8.24
N GLU A 79 -0.67 -31.42 -8.33
CA GLU A 79 0.10 -30.52 -7.48
C GLU A 79 0.09 -29.09 -8.02
N LEU A 80 -0.24 -28.13 -7.15
CA LEU A 80 -0.01 -26.71 -7.31
C LEU A 80 0.86 -26.25 -6.14
N ALA A 81 1.98 -25.58 -6.41
CA ALA A 81 2.94 -25.13 -5.39
C ALA A 81 3.32 -26.21 -4.35
N GLY A 82 3.50 -27.46 -4.78
CA GLY A 82 3.90 -28.59 -3.92
C GLY A 82 2.78 -29.22 -3.07
N ALA A 83 1.52 -28.85 -3.29
CA ALA A 83 0.37 -29.44 -2.60
C ALA A 83 -0.79 -29.77 -3.57
N PRO A 84 -1.56 -30.84 -3.34
CA PRO A 84 -2.76 -31.17 -4.13
C PRO A 84 -3.79 -30.03 -4.22
N LEU A 85 -4.42 -29.82 -5.39
CA LEU A 85 -5.50 -28.84 -5.58
C LEU A 85 -6.61 -28.93 -4.53
N LEU A 86 -6.99 -30.16 -4.13
CA LEU A 86 -8.00 -30.37 -3.10
C LEU A 86 -7.60 -29.83 -1.72
N CYS A 87 -6.29 -29.77 -1.42
CA CYS A 87 -5.78 -29.26 -0.15
C CYS A 87 -5.88 -27.73 -0.08
N HIS A 88 -5.62 -27.04 -1.20
CA HIS A 88 -5.78 -25.57 -1.29
C HIS A 88 -7.22 -25.15 -1.05
N THR A 89 -8.17 -25.75 -1.77
CA THR A 89 -9.61 -25.47 -1.58
C THR A 89 -10.06 -25.84 -0.15
N ALA A 90 -9.59 -26.96 0.39
CA ALA A 90 -9.94 -27.38 1.75
C ALA A 90 -9.39 -26.42 2.82
N ALA A 91 -8.18 -25.86 2.62
CA ALA A 91 -7.60 -24.86 3.50
C ALA A 91 -8.38 -23.54 3.48
N GLY A 92 -8.90 -23.11 2.33
CA GLY A 92 -9.79 -21.94 2.23
C GLY A 92 -11.13 -22.11 2.96
N LEU A 93 -11.71 -23.32 2.94
CA LEU A 93 -12.96 -23.62 3.65
C LEU A 93 -12.75 -23.79 5.17
N ALA A 94 -11.70 -24.51 5.57
CA ALA A 94 -11.53 -25.06 6.93
C ALA A 94 -11.75 -24.08 8.09
N PRO A 95 -11.27 -22.82 8.07
CA PRO A 95 -11.41 -21.92 9.22
C PRO A 95 -12.85 -21.44 9.47
N THR A 96 -13.75 -21.59 8.51
CA THR A 96 -15.14 -21.06 8.58
C THR A 96 -16.20 -22.12 8.87
N VAL A 97 -15.82 -23.40 8.96
CA VAL A 97 -16.74 -24.54 9.03
C VAL A 97 -16.40 -25.52 10.17
N ASP A 98 -17.43 -26.12 10.78
CA ASP A 98 -17.27 -27.09 11.87
C ASP A 98 -16.91 -28.52 11.38
N GLU A 99 -17.24 -28.80 10.12
CA GLU A 99 -16.96 -30.06 9.45
C GLU A 99 -16.74 -29.86 7.94
N LEU A 100 -15.92 -30.72 7.34
CA LEU A 100 -15.67 -30.74 5.91
C LEU A 100 -16.13 -32.08 5.33
N VAL A 101 -17.05 -32.03 4.37
CA VAL A 101 -17.51 -33.19 3.61
C VAL A 101 -16.86 -33.18 2.24
N VAL A 102 -16.17 -34.25 1.87
CA VAL A 102 -15.58 -34.42 0.53
C VAL A 102 -16.42 -35.43 -0.25
N ASN A 103 -17.04 -35.00 -1.35
CA ASN A 103 -17.70 -35.88 -2.29
C ASN A 103 -16.67 -36.48 -3.26
N CYS A 104 -16.68 -37.81 -3.38
CA CYS A 104 -15.71 -38.55 -4.19
C CYS A 104 -16.27 -39.88 -4.69
N ARG A 105 -15.59 -40.50 -5.66
CA ARG A 105 -15.80 -41.91 -6.01
C ARG A 105 -15.17 -42.84 -4.97
N ALA A 106 -15.51 -44.12 -5.04
CA ALA A 106 -15.01 -45.14 -4.10
C ALA A 106 -13.48 -45.37 -4.22
N ASP A 107 -12.92 -45.23 -5.42
CA ASP A 107 -11.49 -45.37 -5.74
C ASP A 107 -10.63 -44.20 -5.24
N GLN A 108 -11.19 -42.99 -5.17
CA GLN A 108 -10.46 -41.77 -4.79
C GLN A 108 -10.30 -41.62 -3.27
N ARG A 109 -11.21 -42.21 -2.49
CA ARG A 109 -11.38 -41.95 -1.05
C ARG A 109 -10.11 -42.13 -0.23
N GLU A 110 -9.33 -43.17 -0.50
CA GLU A 110 -8.12 -43.46 0.29
C GLU A 110 -7.01 -42.43 0.04
N ALA A 111 -6.81 -42.03 -1.22
CA ALA A 111 -5.84 -41.01 -1.59
C ALA A 111 -6.23 -39.61 -1.05
N PHE A 112 -7.52 -39.25 -1.14
CA PHE A 112 -8.01 -37.98 -0.58
C PHE A 112 -7.91 -37.94 0.96
N ALA A 113 -8.16 -39.07 1.64
CA ALA A 113 -7.99 -39.16 3.08
C ALA A 113 -6.53 -39.01 3.51
N ALA A 114 -5.58 -39.53 2.73
CA ALA A 114 -4.15 -39.33 2.95
C ALA A 114 -3.70 -37.89 2.65
N ALA A 115 -4.23 -37.25 1.61
CA ALA A 115 -3.90 -35.86 1.26
C ALA A 115 -4.40 -34.84 2.29
N LEU A 116 -5.55 -35.10 2.91
CA LEU A 116 -6.18 -34.23 3.92
C LEU A 116 -5.77 -34.53 5.37
N ASP A 117 -4.86 -35.50 5.58
CA ASP A 117 -4.40 -35.86 6.92
C ASP A 117 -3.60 -34.71 7.55
N GLY A 118 -4.02 -34.29 8.75
CA GLY A 118 -3.43 -33.15 9.47
C GLY A 118 -3.84 -31.75 8.97
N LEU A 119 -4.93 -31.60 8.19
CA LEU A 119 -5.41 -30.28 7.74
C LEU A 119 -5.77 -29.34 8.92
N ASP A 120 -6.63 -29.80 9.84
CA ASP A 120 -6.93 -29.13 11.11
C ASP A 120 -7.46 -30.16 12.12
N ASP A 121 -6.79 -30.33 13.26
CA ASP A 121 -7.18 -31.30 14.32
C ASP A 121 -8.57 -31.03 14.93
N ARG A 122 -9.09 -29.81 14.77
CA ARG A 122 -10.43 -29.41 15.24
C ARG A 122 -11.51 -29.90 14.27
N LEU A 123 -11.20 -29.99 12.98
CA LEU A 123 -12.15 -30.19 11.90
C LEU A 123 -12.54 -31.67 11.70
N SER A 124 -13.83 -31.95 11.53
CA SER A 124 -14.29 -33.30 11.18
C SER A 124 -14.34 -33.50 9.67
N VAL A 125 -13.28 -34.09 9.09
CA VAL A 125 -13.26 -34.49 7.67
C VAL A 125 -14.05 -35.78 7.47
N ARG A 126 -15.04 -35.78 6.57
CA ARG A 126 -15.93 -36.91 6.26
C ARG A 126 -16.08 -37.08 4.74
N PHE A 127 -16.32 -38.31 4.28
CA PHE A 127 -16.43 -38.62 2.85
C PHE A 127 -17.85 -39.00 2.44
N ALA A 128 -18.33 -38.38 1.36
CA ALA A 128 -19.62 -38.61 0.73
C ALA A 128 -19.41 -39.39 -0.59
N VAL A 129 -19.26 -40.71 -0.47
CA VAL A 129 -18.96 -41.57 -1.62
C VAL A 129 -20.19 -41.72 -2.52
N ASP A 130 -20.04 -41.46 -3.81
CA ASP A 130 -21.14 -41.58 -4.78
C ASP A 130 -21.65 -43.02 -4.88
N PRO A 131 -22.97 -43.27 -4.75
CA PRO A 131 -23.55 -44.61 -4.82
C PRO A 131 -23.57 -45.16 -6.26
N VAL A 132 -23.60 -44.27 -7.24
CA VAL A 132 -23.43 -44.54 -8.67
C VAL A 132 -22.42 -43.49 -9.17
N PRO A 133 -21.18 -43.88 -9.48
CA PRO A 133 -20.20 -42.95 -10.06
C PRO A 133 -20.68 -42.36 -11.38
N ASP A 134 -20.11 -41.20 -11.74
CA ASP A 134 -20.26 -40.56 -13.06
C ASP A 134 -21.67 -40.02 -13.44
N GLU A 135 -22.58 -39.86 -12.47
CA GLU A 135 -23.90 -39.25 -12.73
C GLU A 135 -23.88 -37.73 -12.95
N GLY A 136 -22.76 -37.04 -12.68
CA GLY A 136 -22.59 -35.60 -12.87
C GLY A 136 -22.60 -34.79 -11.56
N PRO A 137 -22.23 -33.49 -11.62
CA PRO A 137 -21.92 -32.70 -10.43
C PRO A 137 -23.14 -32.40 -9.57
N VAL A 138 -24.37 -32.39 -10.12
CA VAL A 138 -25.59 -32.22 -9.32
C VAL A 138 -25.89 -33.49 -8.51
N SER A 139 -25.57 -34.69 -9.01
CA SER A 139 -25.67 -35.92 -8.23
C SER A 139 -24.65 -35.94 -7.09
N GLY A 140 -23.39 -35.54 -7.35
CA GLY A 140 -22.35 -35.39 -6.33
C GLY A 140 -22.70 -34.36 -5.24
N LEU A 141 -23.23 -33.20 -5.65
CA LEU A 141 -23.78 -32.18 -4.74
C LEU A 141 -24.90 -32.76 -3.86
N LEU A 142 -25.86 -33.50 -4.44
CA LEU A 142 -26.94 -34.13 -3.69
C LEU A 142 -26.43 -35.22 -2.73
N THR A 143 -25.42 -36.00 -3.12
CA THR A 143 -24.74 -36.99 -2.26
C THR A 143 -24.07 -36.31 -1.06
N GLY A 144 -23.36 -35.20 -1.28
CA GLY A 144 -22.76 -34.38 -0.23
C GLY A 144 -23.78 -33.78 0.73
N LEU A 145 -24.78 -33.07 0.20
CA LEU A 145 -25.84 -32.41 0.98
C LEU A 145 -26.67 -33.39 1.84
N ARG A 146 -26.77 -34.65 1.44
CA ARG A 146 -27.42 -35.71 2.23
C ARG A 146 -26.65 -36.09 3.50
N VAL A 147 -25.35 -35.83 3.58
CA VAL A 147 -24.50 -36.25 4.71
C VAL A 147 -23.85 -35.11 5.49
N THR A 148 -23.81 -33.89 4.95
CA THR A 148 -23.55 -32.65 5.72
C THR A 148 -24.56 -32.47 6.84
N ARG A 149 -24.20 -31.78 7.92
CA ARG A 149 -25.06 -31.61 9.11
C ARG A 149 -25.42 -30.17 9.43
N GLY A 150 -24.60 -29.20 8.99
CA GLY A 150 -24.82 -27.76 9.17
C GLY A 150 -26.10 -27.27 8.49
N GLN A 151 -26.64 -26.16 8.98
CA GLN A 151 -27.81 -25.51 8.35
C GLN A 151 -27.40 -24.78 7.07
N HIS A 152 -26.20 -24.20 7.07
CA HIS A 152 -25.58 -23.57 5.91
C HIS A 152 -24.35 -24.37 5.48
N VAL A 153 -24.18 -24.50 4.16
CA VAL A 153 -23.14 -25.33 3.54
C VAL A 153 -22.38 -24.48 2.52
N ALA A 154 -21.09 -24.25 2.77
CA ALA A 154 -20.18 -23.71 1.77
C ALA A 154 -19.83 -24.83 0.77
N VAL A 155 -20.06 -24.60 -0.52
CA VAL A 155 -19.89 -25.59 -1.60
C VAL A 155 -18.83 -25.10 -2.57
N ALA A 156 -17.77 -25.90 -2.76
CA ALA A 156 -16.65 -25.59 -3.65
C ALA A 156 -16.25 -26.79 -4.52
N GLY A 157 -15.65 -26.52 -5.68
CA GLY A 157 -14.96 -27.52 -6.49
C GLY A 157 -13.57 -27.82 -5.93
N CYS A 158 -13.07 -29.06 -6.09
CA CYS A 158 -11.70 -29.44 -5.70
C CYS A 158 -10.57 -28.66 -6.41
N ASP A 159 -10.96 -27.86 -7.39
CA ASP A 159 -10.21 -27.16 -8.41
C ASP A 159 -10.30 -25.63 -8.26
N GLN A 160 -10.74 -25.15 -7.09
CA GLN A 160 -10.79 -23.73 -6.71
C GLN A 160 -9.70 -23.40 -5.67
N PRO A 161 -8.39 -23.51 -6.01
CA PRO A 161 -7.31 -23.32 -5.05
C PRO A 161 -7.20 -21.87 -4.54
N PHE A 162 -7.80 -20.91 -5.24
CA PHE A 162 -7.79 -19.49 -4.88
C PHE A 162 -8.95 -19.08 -3.96
N LEU A 163 -9.84 -20.01 -3.58
CA LEU A 163 -10.97 -19.75 -2.70
C LEU A 163 -10.48 -19.30 -1.31
N ARG A 164 -10.74 -18.03 -0.97
CA ARG A 164 -10.26 -17.44 0.29
C ARG A 164 -11.24 -17.62 1.44
N THR A 165 -10.68 -17.82 2.63
CA THR A 165 -11.40 -17.84 3.91
C THR A 165 -12.29 -16.61 4.11
N ALA A 166 -11.79 -15.41 3.80
CA ALA A 166 -12.57 -14.17 3.91
C ALA A 166 -13.81 -14.17 3.01
N THR A 167 -13.67 -14.55 1.73
CA THR A 167 -14.78 -14.68 0.79
C THR A 167 -15.83 -15.70 1.28
N VAL A 168 -15.40 -16.82 1.84
CA VAL A 168 -16.31 -17.83 2.40
C VAL A 168 -17.01 -17.31 3.67
N ALA A 169 -16.31 -16.57 4.54
CA ALA A 169 -16.87 -15.98 5.75
C ALA A 169 -17.93 -14.91 5.43
N ASP A 170 -17.66 -14.05 4.45
CA ASP A 170 -18.58 -13.02 3.97
C ASP A 170 -19.84 -13.62 3.35
N LEU A 171 -19.70 -14.64 2.49
CA LEU A 171 -20.84 -15.40 1.96
C LEU A 171 -21.63 -16.11 3.07
N PHE A 172 -21.01 -16.54 4.16
CA PHE A 172 -21.75 -17.02 5.34
C PHE A 172 -22.53 -15.90 6.04
N ALA A 173 -21.99 -14.68 6.15
CA ALA A 173 -22.69 -13.53 6.70
C ALA A 173 -23.92 -13.18 5.84
N HIS A 174 -23.74 -12.99 4.53
CA HIS A 174 -24.83 -12.74 3.59
C HIS A 174 -25.89 -13.86 3.55
N ALA A 175 -25.49 -15.13 3.66
CA ALA A 175 -26.43 -16.26 3.72
C ALA A 175 -27.20 -16.37 5.05
N THR A 176 -26.77 -15.67 6.11
CA THR A 176 -27.36 -15.75 7.46
C THR A 176 -28.00 -14.45 7.96
N ALA A 177 -27.86 -13.34 7.24
CA ALA A 177 -28.50 -12.07 7.56
C ALA A 177 -30.05 -12.20 7.62
N GLU A 178 -30.65 -11.71 8.71
CA GLU A 178 -32.11 -11.51 8.80
C GLU A 178 -32.46 -10.11 8.26
N GLY A 179 -33.40 -10.04 7.31
CA GLY A 179 -33.72 -8.80 6.59
C GLY A 179 -34.34 -7.72 7.47
N VAL A 180 -33.75 -6.52 7.46
CA VAL A 180 -34.33 -5.30 8.02
C VAL A 180 -35.16 -4.59 6.95
N GLY A 181 -36.48 -4.80 6.95
CA GLY A 181 -37.42 -4.18 6.01
C GLY A 181 -38.87 -4.31 6.49
N ASP A 182 -39.67 -3.25 6.37
CA ASP A 182 -40.99 -3.13 7.00
C ASP A 182 -42.15 -3.70 6.14
N ARG A 183 -43.05 -4.42 6.82
CA ARG A 183 -44.42 -4.88 6.46
C ARG A 183 -44.65 -6.14 5.61
N ASP A 184 -45.30 -7.07 6.31
CA ASP A 184 -46.27 -8.10 5.88
C ASP A 184 -45.80 -9.30 5.04
N ALA A 185 -46.01 -10.47 5.63
CA ALA A 185 -45.79 -11.86 5.17
C ALA A 185 -44.35 -12.42 5.30
N ASP A 186 -44.20 -13.36 6.24
CA ASP A 186 -43.12 -14.35 6.42
C ASP A 186 -41.67 -13.90 6.25
N ALA A 187 -40.93 -13.83 7.37
CA ALA A 187 -39.52 -13.45 7.44
C ALA A 187 -38.64 -14.13 6.36
N TRP A 188 -38.17 -13.32 5.41
CA TRP A 188 -37.31 -13.77 4.32
C TRP A 188 -35.88 -14.04 4.86
N SER A 189 -35.62 -15.31 5.18
CA SER A 189 -34.26 -15.81 5.38
C SER A 189 -33.68 -16.24 4.02
N PRO A 190 -32.52 -15.69 3.60
CA PRO A 190 -31.86 -16.02 2.34
C PRO A 190 -31.74 -17.55 2.11
N ALA A 191 -31.94 -17.98 0.87
CA ALA A 191 -31.75 -19.38 0.50
C ALA A 191 -30.26 -19.77 0.37
N GLY A 192 -29.39 -18.77 0.34
CA GLY A 192 -27.93 -18.85 0.27
C GLY A 192 -27.35 -17.50 -0.16
N ALA A 193 -26.04 -17.44 -0.31
CA ALA A 193 -25.28 -16.39 -0.96
C ALA A 193 -24.34 -17.01 -2.01
N ALA A 194 -24.27 -16.41 -3.20
CA ALA A 194 -23.40 -16.85 -4.29
C ALA A 194 -22.50 -15.69 -4.76
N PRO A 195 -21.22 -15.96 -5.05
CA PRO A 195 -20.30 -14.94 -5.56
C PRO A 195 -20.69 -14.52 -6.98
N LEU A 196 -20.68 -13.22 -7.24
CA LEU A 196 -20.90 -12.59 -8.53
C LEU A 196 -19.53 -12.20 -9.13
N VAL A 197 -19.22 -12.73 -10.31
CA VAL A 197 -17.97 -12.46 -11.05
C VAL A 197 -18.33 -12.21 -12.50
N ASP A 198 -17.87 -11.11 -13.09
CA ASP A 198 -18.22 -10.66 -14.46
C ASP A 198 -19.75 -10.72 -14.72
N ASP A 199 -20.53 -10.14 -13.81
CA ASP A 199 -22.02 -10.17 -13.74
C ASP A 199 -22.66 -11.57 -13.74
N ARG A 200 -21.89 -12.61 -13.45
CA ARG A 200 -22.35 -14.01 -13.46
C ARG A 200 -22.25 -14.61 -12.07
N PRO A 201 -23.39 -15.04 -11.48
CA PRO A 201 -23.37 -15.69 -10.18
C PRO A 201 -22.82 -17.12 -10.34
N GLN A 202 -21.78 -17.45 -9.59
CA GLN A 202 -21.11 -18.74 -9.68
C GLN A 202 -21.79 -19.77 -8.76
N PRO A 203 -21.99 -21.02 -9.20
CA PRO A 203 -22.66 -22.05 -8.40
C PRO A 203 -21.73 -22.79 -7.43
N LEU A 204 -20.44 -22.45 -7.42
CA LEU A 204 -19.38 -22.99 -6.57
C LEU A 204 -18.57 -21.82 -5.98
N GLY A 205 -17.90 -22.08 -4.86
CA GLY A 205 -17.43 -21.01 -3.98
C GLY A 205 -18.59 -20.29 -3.28
N ALA A 206 -19.75 -20.94 -3.15
CA ALA A 206 -21.02 -20.35 -2.70
C ALA A 206 -21.50 -20.98 -1.37
N VAL A 207 -22.31 -20.25 -0.60
CA VAL A 207 -22.91 -20.74 0.66
C VAL A 207 -24.41 -20.95 0.48
N TYR A 208 -24.92 -22.15 0.72
CA TYR A 208 -26.35 -22.45 0.58
C TYR A 208 -27.00 -22.94 1.87
N ARG A 209 -28.29 -22.62 2.05
CA ARG A 209 -29.10 -23.28 3.08
C ARG A 209 -29.37 -24.72 2.65
N GLN A 210 -29.01 -25.67 3.50
CA GLN A 210 -28.92 -27.10 3.17
C GLN A 210 -30.22 -27.68 2.61
N ASP A 211 -31.37 -27.29 3.19
CA ASP A 211 -32.68 -27.79 2.79
C ASP A 211 -33.03 -27.38 1.35
N ARG A 212 -32.76 -26.12 0.99
CA ARG A 212 -33.07 -25.53 -0.31
C ARG A 212 -32.15 -26.03 -1.40
N ALA A 213 -30.83 -26.07 -1.17
CA ALA A 213 -29.89 -26.65 -2.13
C ALA A 213 -30.22 -28.13 -2.42
N ARG A 214 -30.61 -28.90 -1.40
CA ARG A 214 -30.98 -30.31 -1.56
C ARG A 214 -32.27 -30.47 -2.36
N GLU A 215 -33.29 -29.64 -2.10
CA GLU A 215 -34.53 -29.65 -2.88
C GLU A 215 -34.30 -29.22 -4.33
N ALA A 216 -33.53 -28.15 -4.55
CA ALA A 216 -33.14 -27.66 -5.85
C ALA A 216 -32.40 -28.75 -6.65
N ALA A 217 -31.41 -29.43 -6.07
CA ALA A 217 -30.67 -30.52 -6.73
C ALA A 217 -31.59 -31.69 -7.12
N VAL A 218 -32.52 -32.11 -6.25
CA VAL A 218 -33.53 -33.14 -6.59
C VAL A 218 -34.42 -32.70 -7.76
N ARG A 219 -34.88 -31.44 -7.76
CA ARG A 219 -35.71 -30.88 -8.85
C ARG A 219 -34.93 -30.73 -10.16
N THR A 220 -33.63 -30.41 -10.11
CA THR A 220 -32.74 -30.33 -11.29
C THR A 220 -32.54 -31.70 -11.92
N ILE A 221 -32.24 -32.73 -11.11
CA ILE A 221 -32.11 -34.13 -11.58
C ILE A 221 -33.43 -34.64 -12.16
N ALA A 222 -34.56 -34.38 -11.48
CA ALA A 222 -35.88 -34.79 -11.96
C ALA A 222 -36.29 -34.10 -13.29
N ALA A 223 -35.74 -32.91 -13.57
CA ALA A 223 -35.88 -32.21 -14.85
C ALA A 223 -34.88 -32.69 -15.93
N GLY A 224 -34.05 -33.69 -15.63
CA GLY A 224 -33.05 -34.24 -16.56
C GLY A 224 -31.79 -33.40 -16.75
N SER A 225 -31.54 -32.41 -15.87
CA SER A 225 -30.33 -31.57 -15.92
C SER A 225 -29.27 -32.03 -14.91
N GLN A 226 -28.01 -31.82 -15.29
CA GLN A 226 -26.82 -32.05 -14.46
C GLN A 226 -25.94 -30.78 -14.35
N ALA A 227 -26.51 -29.60 -14.67
CA ALA A 227 -25.77 -28.34 -14.59
C ALA A 227 -25.96 -27.68 -13.20
N LEU A 228 -24.87 -27.28 -12.55
CA LEU A 228 -24.92 -26.64 -11.23
C LEU A 228 -25.62 -25.27 -11.26
N ARG A 229 -25.50 -24.50 -12.35
CA ARG A 229 -26.25 -23.25 -12.57
C ARG A 229 -27.77 -23.43 -12.51
N ASP A 230 -28.27 -24.62 -12.88
CA ASP A 230 -29.70 -24.94 -12.83
C ASP A 230 -30.15 -25.24 -11.39
N VAL A 231 -29.23 -25.63 -10.50
CA VAL A 231 -29.45 -25.70 -9.05
C VAL A 231 -29.44 -24.29 -8.47
N LEU A 232 -28.45 -23.47 -8.81
CA LEU A 232 -28.32 -22.06 -8.40
C LEU A 232 -29.61 -21.28 -8.69
N ALA A 233 -30.11 -21.32 -9.94
CA ALA A 233 -31.35 -20.67 -10.36
C ALA A 233 -32.65 -21.26 -9.73
N ARG A 234 -32.56 -22.39 -9.00
CA ARG A 234 -33.67 -22.97 -8.22
C ARG A 234 -33.51 -22.73 -6.71
N VAL A 235 -32.31 -22.40 -6.24
CA VAL A 235 -32.05 -21.96 -4.87
C VAL A 235 -32.39 -20.49 -4.74
N ASP A 236 -32.05 -19.68 -5.74
CA ASP A 236 -32.22 -18.22 -5.76
C ASP A 236 -31.52 -17.53 -4.57
N PRO A 237 -30.18 -17.67 -4.46
CA PRO A 237 -29.41 -17.02 -3.40
C PRO A 237 -29.23 -15.52 -3.66
N VAL A 238 -28.89 -14.76 -2.62
CA VAL A 238 -28.36 -13.41 -2.81
C VAL A 238 -27.02 -13.48 -3.55
N THR A 239 -26.74 -12.50 -4.41
CA THR A 239 -25.48 -12.41 -5.13
C THR A 239 -24.56 -11.39 -4.46
N VAL A 240 -23.30 -11.76 -4.25
CA VAL A 240 -22.29 -10.95 -3.55
C VAL A 240 -21.12 -10.69 -4.50
N PRO A 241 -20.80 -9.45 -4.89
CA PRO A 241 -19.64 -9.13 -5.72
C PRO A 241 -18.33 -9.64 -5.11
N VAL A 242 -17.50 -10.33 -5.90
CA VAL A 242 -16.16 -10.77 -5.46
C VAL A 242 -15.12 -10.53 -6.54
N ALA A 243 -13.87 -10.25 -6.13
CA ALA A 243 -12.77 -9.94 -7.04
C ALA A 243 -12.50 -11.04 -8.09
N ARG A 244 -12.07 -10.62 -9.29
CA ARG A 244 -11.88 -11.49 -10.45
C ARG A 244 -10.78 -12.52 -10.19
N GLY A 245 -11.18 -13.76 -9.94
CA GLY A 245 -10.28 -14.87 -9.60
C GLY A 245 -10.50 -15.49 -8.21
N ALA A 246 -11.26 -14.85 -7.32
CA ALA A 246 -11.53 -15.36 -5.97
C ALA A 246 -12.21 -16.74 -5.91
N VAL A 247 -12.88 -17.15 -7.00
CA VAL A 247 -13.53 -18.46 -7.18
C VAL A 247 -13.20 -19.10 -8.53
N ARG A 248 -12.03 -18.80 -9.11
CA ARG A 248 -11.59 -19.35 -10.40
C ARG A 248 -11.29 -20.85 -10.30
N ASP A 249 -11.87 -21.61 -11.23
CA ASP A 249 -11.60 -23.03 -11.44
C ASP A 249 -10.30 -23.22 -12.25
N ILE A 250 -9.50 -24.23 -11.91
CA ILE A 250 -8.40 -24.76 -12.73
C ILE A 250 -8.95 -25.94 -13.53
N ASP A 251 -9.17 -25.78 -14.84
CA ASP A 251 -9.89 -26.77 -15.65
C ASP A 251 -8.98 -27.68 -16.48
N THR A 252 -7.76 -27.19 -16.79
CA THR A 252 -6.74 -27.87 -17.61
C THR A 252 -5.36 -27.84 -16.95
N ARG A 253 -4.39 -28.57 -17.50
CA ARG A 253 -2.98 -28.49 -17.07
C ARG A 253 -2.32 -27.15 -17.46
N ASN A 254 -2.79 -26.46 -18.49
CA ASN A 254 -2.25 -25.14 -18.83
C ASN A 254 -2.62 -24.12 -17.75
N ASP A 255 -3.82 -24.24 -17.17
CA ASP A 255 -4.22 -23.42 -16.02
C ASP A 255 -3.30 -23.61 -14.78
N LEU A 256 -2.50 -24.69 -14.69
CA LEU A 256 -1.46 -24.83 -13.66
C LEU A 256 -0.15 -24.10 -14.00
N SER A 257 0.26 -24.05 -15.27
CA SER A 257 1.45 -23.30 -15.70
C SER A 257 1.20 -21.80 -15.74
N ASP A 258 -0.02 -21.42 -16.13
CA ASP A 258 -0.44 -20.04 -16.30
C ASP A 258 -0.64 -19.32 -14.95
N VAL A 259 -0.55 -20.00 -13.79
CA VAL A 259 -0.61 -19.35 -12.46
C VAL A 259 0.51 -18.31 -12.26
N SER A 260 1.60 -18.42 -13.03
CA SER A 260 2.66 -17.40 -13.12
C SER A 260 2.24 -16.10 -13.84
N THR A 261 1.08 -16.05 -14.50
CA THR A 261 0.58 -14.88 -15.24
C THR A 261 -0.79 -14.39 -14.78
N ILE A 262 -1.42 -15.03 -13.77
CA ILE A 262 -2.73 -14.62 -13.25
C ILE A 262 -2.59 -13.38 -12.36
N GLN A 263 -2.90 -12.21 -12.92
CA GLN A 263 -3.31 -11.07 -12.12
C GLN A 263 -4.74 -11.28 -11.62
N ILE A 264 -4.99 -10.95 -10.35
CA ILE A 264 -6.35 -10.85 -9.80
C ILE A 264 -6.78 -9.41 -10.07
N GLU A 265 -7.48 -9.23 -11.18
CA GLU A 265 -8.04 -7.93 -11.56
C GLU A 265 -9.11 -7.54 -10.54
N ASN A 266 -8.89 -6.42 -9.86
CA ASN A 266 -9.84 -5.82 -8.92
C ASN A 266 -10.83 -4.93 -9.70
N ASP A 267 -11.51 -5.49 -10.71
CA ASP A 267 -12.65 -4.83 -11.35
C ASP A 267 -13.85 -4.90 -10.39
N VAL A 268 -13.83 -4.02 -9.39
CA VAL A 268 -15.04 -3.60 -8.67
C VAL A 268 -15.41 -2.25 -9.26
N ASP A 269 -16.46 -2.27 -10.08
CA ASP A 269 -16.94 -1.10 -10.80
C ASP A 269 -17.26 0.05 -9.83
N ASN A 270 -16.45 1.10 -9.89
CA ASN A 270 -16.44 2.18 -8.90
C ASN A 270 -17.42 3.28 -9.35
N GLY A 271 -18.69 2.90 -9.57
CA GLY A 271 -19.58 3.74 -10.37
C GLY A 271 -21.06 3.34 -10.37
N ASP A 272 -21.74 3.29 -9.21
CA ASP A 272 -23.13 3.80 -9.14
C ASP A 272 -23.61 4.04 -7.70
N ARG A 273 -23.48 5.28 -7.22
CA ARG A 273 -24.32 5.78 -6.11
C ARG A 273 -25.70 6.11 -6.67
N MET A 274 -26.63 5.15 -6.63
CA MET A 274 -28.02 5.41 -7.03
C MET A 274 -28.68 6.48 -6.15
N ASN A 275 -28.67 7.72 -6.63
CA ASN A 275 -29.59 8.76 -6.18
C ASN A 275 -31.01 8.38 -6.60
N VAL A 276 -31.84 7.98 -5.62
CA VAL A 276 -33.25 7.66 -5.86
C VAL A 276 -34.07 8.93 -6.03
N THR A 277 -34.13 9.48 -7.25
CA THR A 277 -35.28 10.27 -7.73
C THR A 277 -35.52 10.16 -9.24
N ASP A 278 -36.68 9.57 -9.56
CA ASP A 278 -37.51 9.76 -10.76
C ASP A 278 -37.17 9.00 -12.07
N GLU A 279 -38.25 8.64 -12.78
CA GLU A 279 -38.23 7.76 -13.96
C GLU A 279 -38.10 8.54 -15.27
N SER A 280 -37.25 8.07 -16.21
CA SER A 280 -37.66 7.66 -17.58
C SER A 280 -36.55 7.76 -18.66
N ALA A 281 -36.82 7.09 -19.80
CA ALA A 281 -36.16 7.17 -21.12
C ALA A 281 -34.96 6.25 -21.39
N MET A 282 -35.26 5.11 -22.03
CA MET A 282 -34.31 4.24 -22.75
C MET A 282 -33.73 4.94 -23.99
N HIS A 283 -32.45 4.70 -24.34
CA HIS A 283 -32.05 4.30 -25.70
C HIS A 283 -30.65 3.66 -25.78
N THR A 284 -30.45 2.82 -26.79
CA THR A 284 -29.26 1.95 -27.00
C THR A 284 -28.38 2.41 -28.17
N ALA A 285 -27.05 2.26 -28.08
CA ALA A 285 -26.17 2.20 -29.26
C ALA A 285 -24.85 1.45 -28.96
N ASP A 286 -24.37 0.65 -29.94
CA ASP A 286 -23.15 -0.17 -29.88
C ASP A 286 -21.83 0.64 -29.97
N ARG A 287 -20.76 0.13 -29.33
CA ARG A 287 -19.35 0.42 -29.69
C ARG A 287 -18.65 -0.89 -30.13
N PRO A 288 -17.90 -0.92 -31.24
CA PRO A 288 -17.19 -2.12 -31.68
C PRO A 288 -15.79 -2.25 -31.04
N ALA A 289 -15.37 -3.49 -30.77
CA ALA A 289 -14.04 -3.79 -30.26
C ALA A 289 -12.94 -3.68 -31.33
N THR A 290 -11.75 -3.21 -30.93
CA THR A 290 -10.50 -3.27 -31.72
C THR A 290 -9.47 -4.17 -31.04
N SER A 291 -8.62 -4.81 -31.83
CA SER A 291 -7.84 -5.99 -31.45
C SER A 291 -6.44 -5.68 -30.91
N ALA A 292 -6.09 -6.23 -29.75
CA ALA A 292 -4.71 -6.32 -29.28
C ALA A 292 -3.87 -7.28 -30.16
N VAL A 293 -2.57 -6.96 -30.32
CA VAL A 293 -1.56 -7.79 -31.00
C VAL A 293 -0.45 -8.14 -29.99
N PRO A 294 0.08 -9.38 -29.96
CA PRO A 294 1.05 -9.78 -28.93
C PRO A 294 2.46 -9.22 -29.17
N LEU A 295 3.18 -8.93 -28.09
CA LEU A 295 4.62 -8.66 -28.07
C LEU A 295 5.41 -9.96 -27.78
N PRO A 296 6.68 -10.07 -28.22
CA PRO A 296 7.53 -11.23 -27.95
C PRO A 296 8.27 -11.13 -26.61
N ASP A 297 8.68 -12.29 -26.09
CA ASP A 297 9.29 -12.46 -24.76
C ASP A 297 10.68 -11.83 -24.63
N GLY A 298 10.94 -11.21 -23.48
CA GLY A 298 12.27 -10.78 -23.03
C GLY A 298 12.43 -11.13 -21.55
N GLU A 299 13.48 -11.86 -21.20
CA GLU A 299 13.72 -12.38 -19.85
C GLU A 299 14.24 -11.27 -18.91
N GLY A 300 13.30 -10.52 -18.32
CA GLY A 300 13.49 -9.79 -17.08
C GLY A 300 12.54 -10.34 -16.02
N SER A 301 12.94 -10.32 -14.74
CA SER A 301 12.16 -10.90 -13.63
C SER A 301 10.93 -10.05 -13.29
N ASN A 302 9.93 -10.06 -14.18
CA ASN A 302 8.61 -9.54 -13.89
C ASN A 302 8.03 -10.29 -12.69
N GLY A 303 7.71 -9.54 -11.64
CA GLY A 303 7.10 -10.05 -10.41
C GLY A 303 5.67 -10.55 -10.65
N ALA A 304 5.57 -11.73 -11.25
CA ALA A 304 4.37 -12.54 -11.32
C ALA A 304 3.62 -12.56 -9.99
N SER A 305 2.31 -12.34 -10.02
CA SER A 305 1.41 -12.47 -8.87
C SER A 305 1.16 -13.93 -8.50
N GLY A 306 2.23 -14.69 -8.28
CA GLY A 306 2.16 -16.06 -7.77
C GLY A 306 1.55 -16.10 -6.37
N ALA A 307 0.80 -17.16 -6.08
CA ALA A 307 0.41 -17.47 -4.70
C ALA A 307 1.67 -17.77 -3.88
N ALA A 308 1.72 -17.28 -2.63
CA ALA A 308 2.84 -17.57 -1.73
C ALA A 308 2.97 -19.10 -1.54
N PRO A 309 4.20 -19.67 -1.61
CA PRO A 309 4.39 -21.11 -1.54
C PRO A 309 3.87 -21.67 -0.21
N ALA A 310 3.12 -22.77 -0.27
CA ALA A 310 2.62 -23.46 0.90
C ALA A 310 3.68 -24.44 1.42
N GLY A 311 4.14 -24.25 2.65
CA GLY A 311 5.13 -25.10 3.30
C GLY A 311 4.55 -25.87 4.48
N ARG A 312 5.38 -26.74 5.09
CA ARG A 312 5.03 -27.43 6.34
C ARG A 312 5.80 -26.86 7.53
N ALA A 313 5.07 -26.27 8.48
CA ALA A 313 5.57 -25.89 9.80
C ALA A 313 4.89 -26.76 10.87
N ASP A 314 5.67 -27.42 11.73
CA ASP A 314 5.19 -28.42 12.71
C ASP A 314 4.25 -29.50 12.12
N GLY A 315 4.47 -29.86 10.85
CA GLY A 315 3.63 -30.81 10.11
C GLY A 315 2.33 -30.23 9.54
N ARG A 316 1.93 -29.01 9.90
CA ARG A 316 0.75 -28.29 9.38
C ARG A 316 1.12 -27.46 8.15
N TRP A 317 0.16 -27.26 7.25
CA TRP A 317 0.33 -26.38 6.09
C TRP A 317 0.23 -24.91 6.50
N VAL A 318 1.21 -24.10 6.09
CA VAL A 318 1.25 -22.64 6.31
C VAL A 318 1.70 -21.94 5.03
N LEU A 319 1.26 -20.70 4.82
CA LEU A 319 1.84 -19.82 3.80
C LEU A 319 3.24 -19.42 4.25
N MET A 320 4.25 -19.66 3.41
CA MET A 320 5.62 -19.27 3.74
C MET A 320 5.79 -17.75 3.61
N PRO A 321 6.62 -17.13 4.47
CA PRO A 321 7.04 -15.74 4.30
C PRO A 321 7.74 -15.52 2.94
N HIS A 322 7.74 -14.27 2.48
CA HIS A 322 8.49 -13.88 1.29
C HIS A 322 10.00 -14.06 1.51
N GLU A 323 10.79 -14.30 0.46
CA GLU A 323 12.26 -14.54 0.53
C GLU A 323 12.99 -13.47 1.37
N LYS A 324 12.53 -12.21 1.28
CA LYS A 324 13.10 -11.04 1.96
C LYS A 324 12.89 -11.07 3.47
N GLU A 325 11.92 -11.82 3.98
CA GLU A 325 11.84 -12.09 5.42
C GLU A 325 12.93 -13.08 5.87
N GLY A 326 13.37 -14.00 5.00
CA GLY A 326 14.54 -14.85 5.22
C GLY A 326 15.84 -14.03 5.28
N ILE A 327 16.07 -13.20 4.26
CA ILE A 327 17.23 -12.28 4.20
C ILE A 327 17.36 -11.43 5.48
N LYS A 328 16.22 -10.94 6.02
CA LYS A 328 16.15 -10.19 7.29
C LYS A 328 16.31 -11.07 8.54
N ALA A 329 15.89 -12.32 8.51
CA ALA A 329 16.01 -13.23 9.66
C ALA A 329 17.47 -13.63 9.95
N ASP A 330 18.33 -13.63 8.92
CA ASP A 330 19.75 -13.98 9.07
C ASP A 330 20.62 -12.82 9.59
N CYS A 331 20.32 -11.57 9.20
CA CYS A 331 20.98 -10.35 9.66
C CYS A 331 20.13 -9.12 9.33
N TYR A 332 19.79 -8.31 10.34
CA TYR A 332 19.06 -7.05 10.18
C TYR A 332 19.32 -6.08 11.33
N GLY A 333 18.85 -4.84 11.22
CA GLY A 333 19.06 -3.82 12.24
C GLY A 333 20.54 -3.40 12.34
N ASP A 334 21.04 -3.26 13.57
CA ASP A 334 22.38 -2.73 13.84
C ASP A 334 23.50 -3.72 13.48
N GLU A 335 23.23 -5.03 13.43
CA GLU A 335 24.20 -6.05 12.99
C GLU A 335 24.68 -5.82 11.55
N VAL A 336 23.84 -5.20 10.71
CA VAL A 336 24.18 -4.83 9.34
C VAL A 336 25.30 -3.78 9.32
N ARG A 337 25.40 -2.91 10.33
CA ARG A 337 26.45 -1.87 10.42
C ARG A 337 27.83 -2.50 10.52
N GLU A 338 27.99 -3.51 11.37
CA GLU A 338 29.26 -4.22 11.56
C GLU A 338 29.74 -4.85 10.24
N LYS A 339 28.80 -5.42 9.48
CA LYS A 339 29.09 -6.01 8.16
C LYS A 339 29.41 -4.96 7.11
N LEU A 340 28.69 -3.85 7.08
CA LEU A 340 28.96 -2.75 6.16
C LEU A 340 30.36 -2.17 6.40
N LEU A 341 30.77 -1.98 7.66
CA LEU A 341 32.13 -1.56 8.01
C LEU A 341 33.20 -2.61 7.61
N GLU A 342 32.92 -3.91 7.75
CA GLU A 342 33.84 -4.98 7.30
C GLU A 342 34.04 -4.99 5.78
N PHE A 343 32.99 -4.71 5.00
CA PHE A 343 33.09 -4.58 3.55
C PHE A 343 33.76 -3.26 3.14
N ALA A 344 33.46 -2.15 3.81
CA ALA A 344 34.10 -0.85 3.58
C ALA A 344 35.62 -0.89 3.83
N GLU A 345 36.10 -1.58 4.89
CA GLU A 345 37.54 -1.76 5.15
C GLU A 345 38.25 -2.57 4.05
N ARG A 346 37.53 -3.47 3.37
CA ARG A 346 38.10 -4.41 2.38
C ARG A 346 37.82 -4.05 0.93
N GLY A 347 37.00 -3.04 0.69
CA GLY A 347 36.54 -2.63 -0.63
C GLY A 347 35.33 -3.41 -1.15
N TRP A 348 34.62 -2.81 -2.11
CA TRP A 348 33.39 -3.34 -2.71
C TRP A 348 33.50 -4.79 -3.22
N GLU A 349 34.64 -5.16 -3.80
CA GLU A 349 34.91 -6.51 -4.33
C GLU A 349 34.79 -7.62 -3.26
N SER A 350 34.90 -7.27 -1.98
CA SER A 350 34.80 -8.21 -0.87
C SER A 350 33.37 -8.68 -0.55
N ILE A 351 32.33 -8.06 -1.17
CA ILE A 351 30.95 -8.54 -1.10
C ILE A 351 30.80 -9.73 -2.07
N PRO A 352 30.48 -10.96 -1.58
CA PRO A 352 30.33 -12.13 -2.43
C PRO A 352 29.27 -11.90 -3.50
N GLU A 353 29.60 -12.21 -4.76
CA GLU A 353 28.75 -11.91 -5.92
C GLU A 353 27.35 -12.53 -5.78
N ASP A 354 27.27 -13.77 -5.29
CA ASP A 354 26.03 -14.51 -5.06
C ASP A 354 25.22 -14.02 -3.85
N GLU A 355 25.79 -13.18 -2.97
CA GLU A 355 25.12 -12.56 -1.82
C GLU A 355 24.80 -11.07 -2.03
N ARG A 356 25.26 -10.44 -3.13
CA ARG A 356 25.15 -8.97 -3.35
C ARG A 356 23.73 -8.44 -3.18
N GLU A 357 22.72 -9.05 -3.79
CA GLU A 357 21.32 -8.59 -3.67
C GLU A 357 20.78 -8.67 -2.23
N GLU A 358 21.25 -9.63 -1.44
CA GLU A 358 20.89 -9.75 -0.04
C GLU A 358 21.53 -8.63 0.78
N TRP A 359 22.85 -8.42 0.63
CA TRP A 359 23.58 -7.36 1.31
C TRP A 359 23.04 -5.98 0.92
N PHE A 360 22.81 -5.72 -0.37
CA PHE A 360 22.16 -4.50 -0.84
C PHE A 360 20.70 -4.38 -0.37
N THR A 361 20.05 -5.46 0.06
CA THR A 361 18.74 -5.41 0.72
C THR A 361 18.87 -5.06 2.20
N ARG A 362 19.88 -5.59 2.89
CA ARG A 362 20.21 -5.32 4.30
C ARG A 362 20.73 -3.88 4.51
N PHE A 363 21.70 -3.41 3.70
CA PHE A 363 22.34 -2.09 3.79
C PHE A 363 21.35 -0.91 3.79
N LYS A 364 20.19 -1.09 3.15
CA LYS A 364 19.12 -0.09 3.11
C LYS A 364 18.63 0.29 4.51
N PHE A 365 18.74 -0.59 5.51
CA PHE A 365 18.44 -0.25 6.90
C PHE A 365 19.35 0.87 7.43
N TRP A 366 20.63 0.91 7.03
CA TRP A 366 21.57 1.97 7.35
C TRP A 366 21.63 3.09 6.31
N GLY A 367 20.59 3.19 5.48
CA GLY A 367 20.45 4.27 4.51
C GLY A 367 21.40 4.19 3.31
N VAL A 368 22.12 3.09 3.14
CA VAL A 368 23.01 2.83 2.00
C VAL A 368 22.24 2.00 0.96
N PHE A 369 22.04 2.56 -0.23
CA PHE A 369 21.28 1.96 -1.33
C PHE A 369 22.18 1.80 -2.55
N HIS A 370 22.42 0.57 -3.01
CA HIS A 370 23.04 0.35 -4.31
C HIS A 370 22.23 1.06 -5.41
N GLN A 371 22.94 1.71 -6.34
CA GLN A 371 22.34 2.49 -7.42
C GLN A 371 21.87 1.58 -8.58
N ARG A 372 21.89 2.06 -9.83
CA ARG A 372 21.47 1.29 -11.02
C ARG A 372 22.60 0.43 -11.59
N THR A 373 22.24 -0.46 -12.52
CA THR A 373 23.21 -1.24 -13.31
C THR A 373 24.18 -0.31 -14.03
N GLY A 374 25.46 -0.67 -14.06
CA GLY A 374 26.56 0.15 -14.54
C GLY A 374 27.02 1.23 -13.55
N GLN A 375 26.59 1.18 -12.29
CA GLN A 375 27.07 2.02 -11.19
C GLN A 375 27.42 1.17 -9.95
N GLU A 376 27.93 -0.04 -10.18
CA GLU A 376 27.98 -1.18 -9.23
C GLU A 376 28.66 -0.86 -7.89
N SER A 377 29.76 -0.11 -7.90
CA SER A 377 30.52 0.27 -6.71
C SER A 377 29.97 1.51 -5.99
N TYR A 378 28.92 2.13 -6.52
CA TYR A 378 28.37 3.40 -6.01
C TYR A 378 27.00 3.22 -5.34
N PHE A 379 26.76 4.06 -4.35
CA PHE A 379 25.60 4.02 -3.47
C PHE A 379 24.95 5.40 -3.35
N MET A 380 23.63 5.40 -3.18
CA MET A 380 22.90 6.55 -2.65
C MET A 380 22.87 6.41 -1.12
N LEU A 381 23.19 7.49 -0.42
CA LEU A 381 23.09 7.61 1.03
C LEU A 381 21.89 8.49 1.39
N ARG A 382 20.95 7.99 2.20
CA ARG A 382 19.80 8.76 2.69
C ARG A 382 19.88 9.01 4.19
N LEU A 383 19.61 10.25 4.59
CA LEU A 383 19.49 10.63 6.00
C LEU A 383 18.12 10.31 6.60
N THR A 384 18.10 10.25 7.92
CA THR A 384 16.91 10.09 8.75
C THR A 384 16.93 11.01 9.94
N GLY A 385 15.77 11.60 10.18
CA GLY A 385 15.46 12.45 11.32
C GLY A 385 13.94 12.61 11.38
N THR A 386 13.53 13.79 11.83
CA THR A 386 12.14 14.11 12.10
C THR A 386 11.88 15.54 11.63
N ASP A 387 10.79 15.72 10.89
CA ASP A 387 10.26 17.01 10.44
C ASP A 387 11.23 17.89 9.61
N GLY A 388 12.32 17.29 9.12
CA GLY A 388 13.35 18.00 8.35
C GLY A 388 14.05 19.14 9.06
N ILE A 389 14.00 19.19 10.40
CA ILE A 389 14.71 20.20 11.18
C ILE A 389 16.20 19.86 11.18
N LEU A 390 17.02 20.77 10.68
CA LEU A 390 18.48 20.71 10.74
C LEU A 390 18.96 21.81 11.69
N GLU A 391 19.40 21.39 12.87
CA GLU A 391 19.91 22.27 13.93
C GLU A 391 21.20 22.99 13.46
N PRO A 392 21.58 24.13 14.08
CA PRO A 392 22.68 24.97 13.60
C PRO A 392 23.99 24.23 13.32
N GLY A 393 24.44 24.30 12.07
CA GLY A 393 25.65 23.63 11.57
C GLY A 393 25.43 22.25 10.93
N GLN A 394 24.28 21.60 11.13
CA GLN A 394 23.99 20.29 10.53
C GLN A 394 23.89 20.35 9.00
N PHE A 395 23.24 21.39 8.47
CA PHE A 395 23.14 21.59 7.02
C PHE A 395 24.49 21.90 6.36
N ARG A 396 25.38 22.61 7.07
CA ARG A 396 26.78 22.81 6.65
C ARG A 396 27.55 21.49 6.63
N ALA A 397 27.43 20.66 7.66
CA ALA A 397 28.10 19.34 7.71
C ALA A 397 27.65 18.43 6.55
N LEU A 398 26.35 18.45 6.23
CA LEU A 398 25.78 17.80 5.05
C LEU A 398 26.39 18.27 3.73
N ALA A 399 26.51 19.59 3.55
CA ALA A 399 27.06 20.18 2.35
C ALA A 399 28.56 19.92 2.22
N GLU A 400 29.31 19.94 3.33
CA GLU A 400 30.72 19.53 3.38
C GLU A 400 30.90 18.01 3.15
N VAL A 401 29.90 17.16 3.41
CA VAL A 401 29.94 15.73 3.00
C VAL A 401 29.66 15.58 1.51
N ALA A 402 28.69 16.33 0.96
CA ALA A 402 28.39 16.29 -0.48
C ALA A 402 29.59 16.74 -1.33
N ASP A 403 30.23 17.85 -0.94
CA ASP A 403 31.45 18.41 -1.55
C ASP A 403 32.64 17.44 -1.56
N GLU A 404 32.76 16.61 -0.52
CA GLU A 404 33.92 15.72 -0.32
C GLU A 404 33.72 14.30 -0.89
N TYR A 405 32.47 13.80 -0.92
CA TYR A 405 32.17 12.38 -1.20
C TYR A 405 31.09 12.11 -2.27
N ALA A 406 30.34 13.12 -2.74
CA ALA A 406 29.26 12.95 -3.73
C ALA A 406 29.68 13.37 -5.16
N ASP A 407 30.97 13.26 -5.48
CA ASP A 407 31.54 13.55 -6.79
C ASP A 407 31.44 12.32 -7.72
N GLY A 408 30.92 12.52 -8.92
CA GLY A 408 30.63 11.46 -9.89
C GLY A 408 31.65 11.39 -11.03
N PRO A 409 31.83 10.22 -11.67
CA PRO A 409 32.80 10.08 -12.77
C PRO A 409 32.43 10.88 -14.03
N VAL A 410 31.17 11.31 -14.16
CA VAL A 410 30.65 12.15 -15.25
C VAL A 410 29.74 13.22 -14.66
N GLU A 411 29.97 14.49 -15.03
CA GLU A 411 29.13 15.62 -14.61
C GLU A 411 27.72 15.53 -15.19
N ASN A 412 26.72 15.85 -14.37
CA ASN A 412 25.35 16.10 -14.81
C ASN A 412 25.30 17.41 -15.63
N PRO A 413 24.67 17.41 -16.83
CA PRO A 413 24.68 18.56 -17.74
C PRO A 413 23.92 19.80 -17.22
N GLU A 414 23.10 19.66 -16.18
CA GLU A 414 22.31 20.74 -15.56
C GLU A 414 22.85 21.17 -14.20
N PHE A 415 23.48 20.26 -13.45
CA PHE A 415 23.80 20.46 -12.03
C PHE A 415 25.29 20.26 -11.68
N GLY A 416 26.16 19.93 -12.63
CA GLY A 416 27.60 19.74 -12.40
C GLY A 416 27.88 18.41 -11.69
N ASN A 417 28.47 18.45 -10.50
CA ASN A 417 28.72 17.33 -9.60
C ASN A 417 28.55 17.78 -8.13
N ALA A 418 28.63 16.86 -7.17
CA ALA A 418 28.57 17.14 -5.73
C ALA A 418 27.35 17.98 -5.30
N TRP A 419 26.21 17.32 -5.07
CA TRP A 419 24.96 17.99 -4.67
C TRP A 419 24.18 17.23 -3.59
N LEU A 420 23.23 17.94 -2.99
CA LEU A 420 22.24 17.43 -2.05
C LEU A 420 20.89 17.31 -2.79
N ASP A 421 20.28 16.13 -2.75
CA ASP A 421 18.91 15.94 -3.22
C ASP A 421 17.93 16.03 -2.04
N LEU A 422 17.23 17.16 -1.93
CA LEU A 422 16.13 17.40 -0.98
C LEU A 422 14.93 16.53 -1.37
N THR A 423 14.25 15.95 -0.38
CA THR A 423 13.29 14.86 -0.61
C THR A 423 11.87 15.20 -0.21
N THR A 424 10.91 14.53 -0.85
CA THR A 424 9.45 14.67 -0.61
C THR A 424 8.97 14.22 0.79
N ARG A 425 9.91 13.87 1.68
CA ARG A 425 9.71 13.52 3.09
C ARG A 425 10.64 14.29 4.05
N GLN A 426 11.06 15.52 3.71
CA GLN A 426 11.81 16.40 4.60
C GLN A 426 13.15 15.77 5.08
N SER A 427 13.94 15.27 4.13
CA SER A 427 15.24 14.62 4.35
C SER A 427 16.15 14.86 3.13
N VAL A 428 17.44 14.51 3.24
CA VAL A 428 18.48 14.66 2.21
C VAL A 428 18.93 13.28 1.68
N GLN A 429 19.23 13.23 0.38
CA GLN A 429 19.96 12.14 -0.27
C GLN A 429 21.25 12.66 -0.91
N LEU A 430 22.30 11.86 -0.84
CA LEU A 430 23.56 12.03 -1.56
C LEU A 430 23.74 10.85 -2.52
N HIS A 431 24.34 11.07 -3.68
CA HIS A 431 24.64 10.05 -4.69
C HIS A 431 26.15 9.93 -4.89
N TRP A 432 26.59 9.01 -5.75
CA TRP A 432 28.01 8.71 -6.02
C TRP A 432 28.87 8.27 -4.80
N ILE A 433 28.25 7.96 -3.66
CA ILE A 433 28.97 7.54 -2.46
C ILE A 433 29.60 6.16 -2.69
N LYS A 434 30.92 6.03 -2.52
CA LYS A 434 31.61 4.73 -2.51
C LYS A 434 31.35 3.99 -1.18
N LEU A 435 31.44 2.67 -1.17
CA LEU A 435 31.21 1.88 0.04
C LEU A 435 32.25 2.19 1.14
N GLU A 436 33.47 2.43 0.69
CA GLU A 436 34.67 2.60 1.50
C GLU A 436 34.71 3.95 2.23
N ASP A 437 33.97 4.95 1.73
CA ASP A 437 33.84 6.28 2.32
C ASP A 437 32.75 6.35 3.40
N VAL A 438 31.80 5.38 3.41
CA VAL A 438 30.68 5.35 4.38
C VAL A 438 31.11 5.48 5.85
N PRO A 439 32.21 4.86 6.34
CA PRO A 439 32.68 5.04 7.72
C PRO A 439 33.03 6.49 8.06
N ASP A 440 33.75 7.19 7.17
CA ASP A 440 34.22 8.56 7.40
C ASP A 440 33.04 9.56 7.25
N ILE A 441 32.14 9.30 6.30
CA ILE A 441 30.86 10.02 6.19
C ILE A 441 30.03 9.86 7.46
N TRP A 442 29.94 8.65 8.04
CA TRP A 442 29.25 8.44 9.32
C TRP A 442 29.95 9.16 10.48
N GLU A 443 31.28 9.17 10.57
CA GLU A 443 31.97 9.95 11.62
C GLU A 443 31.62 11.44 11.53
N LYS A 444 31.59 12.01 10.32
CA LYS A 444 31.25 13.42 10.06
C LYS A 444 29.77 13.73 10.35
N LEU A 445 28.84 12.89 9.91
CA LEU A 445 27.40 13.08 10.13
C LEU A 445 26.98 12.79 11.58
N GLU A 446 27.39 11.66 12.17
CA GLU A 446 27.10 11.33 13.57
C GLU A 446 27.75 12.34 14.54
N GLY A 447 28.94 12.86 14.19
CA GLY A 447 29.61 13.95 14.90
C GLY A 447 28.83 15.27 14.90
N ALA A 448 27.99 15.51 13.89
CA ALA A 448 27.03 16.62 13.81
C ALA A 448 25.64 16.28 14.41
N GLY A 449 25.44 15.06 14.90
CA GLY A 449 24.15 14.60 15.44
C GLY A 449 23.13 14.17 14.37
N LEU A 450 23.58 13.89 13.14
CA LEU A 450 22.77 13.35 12.06
C LEU A 450 22.89 11.82 11.98
N SER A 451 21.94 11.16 11.31
CA SER A 451 21.96 9.70 11.14
C SER A 451 21.41 9.27 9.77
N THR A 452 21.77 8.06 9.35
CA THR A 452 21.21 7.34 8.20
C THR A 452 20.48 6.05 8.63
N ARG A 453 20.43 5.78 9.94
CA ARG A 453 19.78 4.59 10.53
C ARG A 453 18.28 4.62 10.26
N SER A 454 17.70 3.48 9.88
CA SER A 454 16.29 3.31 9.53
C SER A 454 15.83 4.07 8.24
N ALA A 455 16.75 4.56 7.39
CA ALA A 455 16.36 5.36 6.22
C ALA A 455 15.76 4.57 5.04
N GLY A 456 15.78 3.24 5.11
CA GLY A 456 15.40 2.35 4.01
C GLY A 456 15.06 0.92 4.43
N GLY A 457 14.78 0.08 3.43
CA GLY A 457 14.31 -1.28 3.67
C GLY A 457 12.85 -1.32 4.14
N ASP A 458 12.57 -2.29 5.02
CA ASP A 458 11.26 -2.56 5.61
C ASP A 458 11.28 -2.15 7.08
N THR A 459 11.14 -0.84 7.27
CA THR A 459 11.21 -0.14 8.54
C THR A 459 10.49 1.21 8.44
N MET A 460 10.44 1.98 9.53
CA MET A 460 9.82 3.30 9.59
C MET A 460 10.68 4.38 8.94
N ARG A 461 10.08 5.19 8.06
CA ARG A 461 10.78 6.25 7.32
C ARG A 461 10.89 7.54 8.13
N ASN A 462 11.58 8.54 7.56
CA ASN A 462 11.60 9.92 8.06
C ASN A 462 10.17 10.35 8.44
N ILE A 463 9.99 10.75 9.70
CA ILE A 463 8.70 11.17 10.23
C ILE A 463 8.46 12.59 9.74
N THR A 464 7.33 12.84 9.08
CA THR A 464 7.04 14.15 8.50
C THR A 464 6.10 14.96 9.38
N GLY A 465 6.40 16.21 9.64
CA GLY A 465 5.56 17.12 10.41
C GLY A 465 5.18 18.36 9.62
N ASN A 466 4.91 19.44 10.34
CA ASN A 466 4.84 20.78 9.75
C ASN A 466 6.26 21.35 9.71
N PRO A 467 6.80 21.74 8.52
CA PRO A 467 8.10 22.39 8.42
C PRO A 467 8.32 23.57 9.39
N THR A 468 7.26 24.23 9.89
CA THR A 468 7.35 25.36 10.83
C THR A 468 6.94 25.04 12.27
N ALA A 469 6.88 23.75 12.65
CA ALA A 469 6.53 23.29 14.00
C ALA A 469 7.31 24.02 15.11
N GLY A 470 6.57 24.48 16.14
CA GLY A 470 7.06 25.28 17.26
C GLY A 470 7.43 26.73 16.91
N LYS A 471 7.15 27.22 15.70
CA LYS A 471 7.58 28.56 15.22
C LYS A 471 6.50 29.36 14.48
N ASP A 472 5.60 28.72 13.73
CA ASP A 472 4.52 29.42 13.01
C ASP A 472 3.55 30.16 13.95
N ALA A 473 3.09 31.34 13.55
CA ALA A 473 2.09 32.09 14.33
C ALA A 473 0.67 31.48 14.27
N ARG A 474 0.40 30.58 13.32
CA ARG A 474 -0.89 29.88 13.11
C ARG A 474 -0.94 28.48 13.72
N GLU A 475 0.16 28.01 14.31
CA GLU A 475 0.23 26.68 14.93
C GLU A 475 -0.81 26.55 16.06
N VAL A 476 -1.64 25.50 16.00
CA VAL A 476 -2.69 25.24 17.00
C VAL A 476 -2.24 24.23 18.05
N ILE A 477 -1.28 23.35 17.71
CA ILE A 477 -0.65 22.40 18.64
C ILE A 477 0.84 22.32 18.27
N ASP A 478 1.75 22.63 19.21
CA ASP A 478 3.19 22.35 19.04
C ASP A 478 3.41 20.83 18.98
N THR A 479 3.76 20.34 17.80
CA THR A 479 4.00 18.91 17.56
C THR A 479 5.44 18.48 17.77
N LYS A 480 6.40 19.39 17.99
CA LYS A 480 7.82 19.04 18.15
C LYS A 480 8.04 18.02 19.28
N PRO A 481 7.41 18.13 20.47
CA PRO A 481 7.55 17.12 21.53
C PRO A 481 7.03 15.73 21.13
N ILE A 482 5.90 15.66 20.42
CA ILE A 482 5.30 14.40 19.95
C ILE A 482 6.20 13.76 18.89
N LEU A 483 6.69 14.57 17.95
CA LEU A 483 7.58 14.17 16.88
C LEU A 483 8.92 13.62 17.42
N GLU A 484 9.52 14.28 18.42
CA GLU A 484 10.70 13.80 19.13
C GLU A 484 10.45 12.51 19.92
N GLU A 485 9.29 12.36 20.55
CA GLU A 485 8.97 11.15 21.33
C GLU A 485 8.63 9.95 20.43
N VAL A 486 7.88 10.13 19.32
CA VAL A 486 7.67 9.08 18.30
C VAL A 486 9.01 8.63 17.71
N GLN A 487 9.93 9.57 17.47
CA GLN A 487 11.29 9.27 17.04
C GLN A 487 12.01 8.37 18.05
N ALA A 488 12.10 8.80 19.31
CA ALA A 488 12.88 8.14 20.35
C ALA A 488 12.28 6.82 20.90
N THR A 489 10.95 6.65 20.83
CA THR A 489 10.22 5.54 21.49
C THR A 489 9.50 4.58 20.54
N VAL A 490 9.35 4.96 19.26
CA VAL A 490 8.72 4.12 18.23
C VAL A 490 9.70 3.84 17.10
N ARG A 491 10.27 4.88 16.46
CA ARG A 491 11.17 4.68 15.29
C ARG A 491 12.48 3.99 15.66
N ASP A 492 13.06 4.39 16.79
CA ASP A 492 14.35 3.88 17.25
C ASP A 492 14.22 2.63 18.17
N ASP A 493 13.01 2.11 18.38
CA ASP A 493 12.78 0.84 19.09
C ASP A 493 13.17 -0.36 18.20
N ASP A 494 14.25 -1.06 18.56
CA ASP A 494 14.76 -2.24 17.86
C ASP A 494 13.71 -3.35 17.73
N ALA A 495 12.74 -3.44 18.65
CA ALA A 495 11.65 -4.41 18.58
C ALA A 495 10.73 -4.15 17.37
N LEU A 496 10.68 -2.91 16.87
CA LEU A 496 9.84 -2.45 15.76
C LEU A 496 10.65 -2.21 14.48
N ALA A 497 11.97 -2.43 14.49
CA ALA A 497 12.83 -2.17 13.34
C ALA A 497 12.47 -3.02 12.10
N ASN A 498 12.00 -4.27 12.30
CA ASN A 498 11.68 -5.25 11.25
C ASN A 498 10.19 -5.25 10.85
N MET A 499 9.74 -4.15 10.25
CA MET A 499 8.36 -4.03 9.77
C MET A 499 8.06 -4.98 8.60
N PRO A 500 6.78 -5.30 8.32
CA PRO A 500 6.38 -6.05 7.11
C PRO A 500 6.73 -5.29 5.82
N ARG A 501 6.67 -3.95 5.87
CA ARG A 501 7.07 -3.05 4.78
C ARG A 501 7.47 -1.67 5.31
N LYS A 502 7.98 -0.81 4.42
CA LYS A 502 8.12 0.64 4.63
C LYS A 502 6.85 1.20 5.25
N PHE A 503 7.04 1.99 6.31
CA PHE A 503 5.98 2.60 7.07
C PHE A 503 6.25 4.10 7.20
N ASN A 504 5.26 4.92 6.82
CA ASN A 504 5.34 6.37 6.79
C ASN A 504 4.43 6.95 7.90
N ILE A 505 4.99 7.80 8.74
CA ILE A 505 4.27 8.48 9.84
C ILE A 505 4.22 9.98 9.55
N SER A 506 3.10 10.64 9.89
CA SER A 506 2.99 12.10 9.91
C SER A 506 2.22 12.67 11.10
N VAL A 507 2.59 13.88 11.54
CA VAL A 507 1.92 14.61 12.63
C VAL A 507 1.85 16.10 12.28
N SER A 508 0.66 16.65 11.99
CA SER A 508 0.50 18.10 11.72
C SER A 508 0.08 18.87 12.97
N GLY A 509 0.70 20.01 13.23
CA GLY A 509 0.34 20.94 14.32
C GLY A 509 -0.51 22.13 13.88
N ILE A 510 -0.81 22.20 12.58
CA ILE A 510 -1.46 23.32 11.90
C ILE A 510 -2.54 22.80 10.93
N PRO A 511 -3.64 23.54 10.69
CA PRO A 511 -4.71 23.13 9.77
C PRO A 511 -4.35 23.04 8.28
N ASP A 512 -3.16 23.43 7.85
CA ASP A 512 -2.84 23.58 6.41
C ASP A 512 -2.59 22.26 5.65
N GLY A 513 -2.46 21.13 6.35
CA GLY A 513 -2.17 19.82 5.75
C GLY A 513 -0.73 19.59 5.30
N SER A 514 0.24 20.40 5.71
CA SER A 514 1.66 20.34 5.34
C SER A 514 2.36 19.01 5.67
N ALA A 515 1.95 18.34 6.75
CA ALA A 515 2.43 16.99 7.08
C ALA A 515 1.86 15.89 6.16
N GLN A 516 0.83 16.20 5.35
CA GLN A 516 0.08 15.37 4.39
C GLN A 516 -0.24 13.95 4.89
N ASP A 517 -0.98 13.90 5.99
CA ASP A 517 -1.61 12.71 6.60
C ASP A 517 -2.30 11.78 5.59
N ALA A 518 -3.01 12.36 4.61
CA ALA A 518 -3.78 11.66 3.59
C ALA A 518 -2.98 10.62 2.78
N ILE A 519 -1.64 10.69 2.78
CA ILE A 519 -0.75 9.77 2.04
C ILE A 519 0.31 9.06 2.91
N ASN A 520 0.14 9.10 4.24
CA ASN A 520 0.97 8.36 5.20
C ASN A 520 0.30 7.04 5.63
N ASP A 521 1.09 6.08 6.14
CA ASP A 521 0.53 4.81 6.64
C ASP A 521 -0.24 5.04 7.96
N ILE A 522 0.17 6.04 8.77
CA ILE A 522 -0.62 6.68 9.84
C ILE A 522 -0.36 8.19 9.87
N GLY A 523 -1.41 8.98 10.12
CA GLY A 523 -1.36 10.43 10.27
C GLY A 523 -2.15 10.93 11.48
N LEU A 524 -1.60 11.90 12.20
CA LEU A 524 -2.30 12.73 13.18
C LEU A 524 -2.61 14.10 12.56
N GLU A 525 -3.90 14.41 12.43
CA GLU A 525 -4.49 15.62 11.84
C GLU A 525 -5.12 16.44 12.98
N PRO A 526 -4.81 17.75 13.15
CA PRO A 526 -5.30 18.52 14.29
C PRO A 526 -6.83 18.64 14.25
N ALA A 527 -7.47 18.47 15.40
CA ALA A 527 -8.92 18.35 15.49
C ALA A 527 -9.46 18.81 16.85
N THR A 528 -10.65 19.39 16.86
CA THR A 528 -11.33 19.83 18.09
C THR A 528 -12.40 18.81 18.50
N LYS A 529 -12.47 18.47 19.79
CA LYS A 529 -13.52 17.60 20.32
C LYS A 529 -14.16 18.15 21.59
N ALA A 530 -15.49 18.01 21.69
CA ALA A 530 -16.24 18.33 22.90
C ALA A 530 -16.04 17.24 23.97
N VAL A 531 -15.11 17.44 24.90
CA VAL A 531 -14.80 16.54 26.02
C VAL A 531 -15.41 17.13 27.30
N ALA A 532 -16.19 16.33 28.04
CA ALA A 532 -16.94 16.77 29.23
C ALA A 532 -17.86 18.01 29.06
N GLY A 533 -18.08 18.50 27.83
CA GLY A 533 -18.84 19.71 27.50
C GLY A 533 -17.99 20.96 27.22
N GLU A 534 -16.66 20.85 27.24
CA GLU A 534 -15.70 21.88 26.84
C GLU A 534 -14.99 21.44 25.54
N ALA A 535 -14.55 22.40 24.73
CA ALA A 535 -13.83 22.10 23.48
C ALA A 535 -12.33 21.90 23.79
N GLU A 536 -11.81 20.73 23.50
CA GLU A 536 -10.40 20.36 23.66
C GLU A 536 -9.74 20.14 22.29
N LEU A 537 -8.50 20.62 22.15
CA LEU A 537 -7.67 20.39 20.98
C LEU A 537 -6.94 19.04 21.11
N GLY A 538 -6.82 18.33 20.00
CA GLY A 538 -6.11 17.06 19.89
C GLY A 538 -5.97 16.68 18.43
N PHE A 539 -5.98 15.38 18.14
CA PHE A 539 -5.79 14.87 16.78
C PHE A 539 -6.87 13.87 16.38
N ASN A 540 -7.45 14.06 15.20
CA ASN A 540 -8.11 13.01 14.45
C ASN A 540 -7.05 12.12 13.80
N VAL A 541 -7.38 10.83 13.65
CA VAL A 541 -6.40 9.80 13.28
C VAL A 541 -6.78 9.18 11.95
N ARG A 542 -5.82 9.16 11.01
CA ARG A 542 -5.98 8.57 9.67
C ARG A 542 -4.99 7.44 9.45
N VAL A 543 -5.40 6.38 8.76
CA VAL A 543 -4.59 5.17 8.53
C VAL A 543 -4.68 4.64 7.11
N GLY A 544 -3.58 4.04 6.64
CA GLY A 544 -3.54 3.26 5.40
C GLY A 544 -3.48 4.07 4.11
N GLY A 545 -2.82 5.23 4.11
CA GLY A 545 -2.54 6.00 2.89
C GLY A 545 -1.29 5.54 2.13
N GLY A 546 -1.14 6.03 0.90
CA GLY A 546 0.14 6.03 0.19
C GLY A 546 0.06 5.67 -1.30
N LEU A 547 0.94 6.31 -2.07
CA LEU A 547 0.84 6.47 -3.53
C LEU A 547 1.32 5.27 -4.36
N GLY A 548 2.54 4.78 -4.12
CA GLY A 548 3.23 3.92 -5.09
C GLY A 548 2.54 2.58 -5.46
N GLY A 549 2.66 2.20 -6.73
CA GLY A 549 1.87 1.19 -7.44
C GLY A 549 0.81 1.86 -8.33
N HIS A 550 0.10 1.09 -9.17
CA HIS A 550 -1.09 1.58 -9.88
C HIS A 550 -2.36 1.63 -9.00
N GLU A 551 -2.18 1.50 -7.68
CA GLU A 551 -3.27 1.46 -6.68
C GLU A 551 -2.92 2.42 -5.52
N PRO A 552 -2.96 3.76 -5.75
CA PRO A 552 -2.83 4.72 -4.67
C PRO A 552 -4.03 4.62 -3.70
N ARG A 553 -3.83 5.06 -2.46
CA ARG A 553 -4.86 5.10 -1.41
C ARG A 553 -4.77 6.40 -0.63
N VAL A 554 -5.90 7.05 -0.44
CA VAL A 554 -6.08 8.08 0.59
C VAL A 554 -6.18 7.39 1.96
N ALA A 555 -5.54 7.94 2.97
CA ALA A 555 -5.64 7.46 4.34
C ALA A 555 -7.08 7.66 4.87
N ARG A 556 -7.65 6.60 5.44
CA ARG A 556 -9.04 6.61 5.93
C ARG A 556 -9.09 7.07 7.38
N PRO A 557 -10.14 7.79 7.80
CA PRO A 557 -10.36 8.10 9.21
C PRO A 557 -10.53 6.80 10.00
N LEU A 558 -9.88 6.73 11.16
CA LEU A 558 -9.99 5.62 12.11
C LEU A 558 -11.25 5.71 13.00
N ASP A 559 -12.00 6.82 12.89
CA ASP A 559 -12.99 7.29 13.87
C ASP A 559 -12.40 7.32 15.29
N VAL A 560 -11.22 7.94 15.43
CA VAL A 560 -10.56 8.16 16.72
C VAL A 560 -10.09 9.60 16.82
N TRP A 561 -10.35 10.22 17.97
CA TRP A 561 -9.71 11.44 18.44
C TRP A 561 -8.82 11.13 19.65
N VAL A 562 -7.64 11.75 19.73
CA VAL A 562 -6.75 11.66 20.90
C VAL A 562 -6.25 13.03 21.34
N PRO A 563 -6.13 13.29 22.66
CA PRO A 563 -5.44 14.47 23.16
C PRO A 563 -3.92 14.34 22.90
N PRO A 564 -3.16 15.45 22.86
CA PRO A 564 -1.74 15.45 22.50
C PRO A 564 -0.89 14.48 23.33
N GLU A 565 -1.17 14.35 24.62
CA GLU A 565 -0.44 13.47 25.56
C GLU A 565 -0.64 11.96 25.29
N ARG A 566 -1.54 11.59 24.37
CA ARG A 566 -1.78 10.20 23.94
C ARG A 566 -1.49 9.94 22.46
N GLY A 567 -1.04 10.97 21.71
CA GLY A 567 -0.71 10.82 20.30
C GLY A 567 0.39 9.78 20.04
N VAL A 568 1.45 9.80 20.87
CA VAL A 568 2.57 8.86 20.80
C VAL A 568 2.12 7.42 21.08
N ASP A 569 1.39 7.21 22.19
CA ASP A 569 0.88 5.89 22.58
C ASP A 569 0.02 5.26 21.47
N LEU A 570 -0.86 6.05 20.83
CA LEU A 570 -1.71 5.55 19.75
C LEU A 570 -0.93 5.23 18.47
N VAL A 571 0.02 6.09 18.09
CA VAL A 571 0.91 5.82 16.95
C VAL A 571 1.69 4.53 17.19
N ARG A 572 2.23 4.35 18.39
CA ARG A 572 2.93 3.12 18.80
C ARG A 572 2.03 1.89 18.71
N GLY A 573 0.80 1.96 19.24
CA GLY A 573 -0.15 0.86 19.19
C GLY A 573 -0.54 0.44 17.76
N PHE A 574 -0.69 1.39 16.83
CA PHE A 574 -0.96 1.05 15.42
C PHE A 574 0.28 0.53 14.68
N VAL A 575 1.47 1.01 15.02
CA VAL A 575 2.74 0.44 14.53
C VAL A 575 2.89 -1.01 15.00
N GLU A 576 2.63 -1.31 16.28
CA GLU A 576 2.68 -2.65 16.85
C GLU A 576 1.65 -3.60 16.21
N LEU A 577 0.40 -3.18 16.09
CA LEU A 577 -0.65 -3.96 15.41
C LEU A 577 -0.28 -4.31 13.96
N TYR A 578 0.22 -3.34 13.19
CA TYR A 578 0.68 -3.61 11.83
C TYR A 578 1.99 -4.42 11.78
N HIS A 579 2.89 -4.26 12.75
CA HIS A 579 4.11 -5.06 12.86
C HIS A 579 3.81 -6.56 13.05
N ASP A 580 2.87 -6.85 13.95
CA ASP A 580 2.51 -8.21 14.39
C ASP A 580 1.58 -8.92 13.39
N GLU A 581 0.63 -8.20 12.79
CA GLU A 581 -0.43 -8.80 11.96
C GLU A 581 -0.35 -8.44 10.47
N GLY A 582 0.55 -7.54 10.08
CA GLY A 582 0.77 -7.16 8.69
C GLY A 582 1.26 -8.32 7.82
N ASN A 583 0.76 -8.40 6.59
CA ASN A 583 1.11 -9.47 5.65
C ASN A 583 2.63 -9.54 5.38
N ARG A 584 3.27 -10.69 5.59
CA ARG A 584 4.70 -10.93 5.31
C ARG A 584 4.95 -11.95 4.18
N THR A 585 3.91 -12.36 3.46
CA THR A 585 3.95 -13.42 2.43
C THR A 585 3.88 -12.87 1.01
N ASN A 586 3.10 -11.82 0.77
CA ASN A 586 2.96 -11.18 -0.53
C ASN A 586 3.58 -9.77 -0.54
N ARG A 587 4.72 -9.64 -1.23
CA ARG A 587 5.52 -8.41 -1.31
C ARG A 587 4.79 -7.20 -1.88
N ASN A 588 3.79 -7.44 -2.73
CA ASN A 588 2.99 -6.40 -3.39
C ASN A 588 1.77 -6.01 -2.55
N LYS A 589 1.38 -6.81 -1.57
CA LYS A 589 0.22 -6.56 -0.68
C LYS A 589 0.58 -6.40 0.80
N ASN A 590 1.84 -6.04 1.09
CA ASN A 590 2.34 -5.92 2.47
C ASN A 590 2.42 -4.49 3.06
N ARG A 591 2.02 -3.45 2.34
CA ARG A 591 1.88 -2.08 2.90
C ARG A 591 0.70 -1.96 3.86
N ALA A 592 0.77 -1.04 4.82
CA ALA A 592 -0.32 -0.81 5.77
C ALA A 592 -1.64 -0.46 5.08
N ARG A 593 -1.63 0.27 3.95
CA ARG A 593 -2.86 0.50 3.15
C ARG A 593 -3.63 -0.78 2.79
N PHE A 594 -2.94 -1.88 2.48
CA PHE A 594 -3.59 -3.15 2.16
C PHE A 594 -4.07 -3.90 3.40
N PHE A 595 -3.37 -3.73 4.52
CA PHE A 595 -3.85 -4.18 5.84
C PHE A 595 -5.14 -3.45 6.23
N VAL A 596 -5.22 -2.13 6.03
CA VAL A 596 -6.46 -1.36 6.23
C VAL A 596 -7.54 -1.68 5.18
N ASP A 597 -7.18 -2.03 3.93
CA ASP A 597 -8.13 -2.55 2.92
C ASP A 597 -8.75 -3.91 3.35
N GLU A 598 -7.95 -4.82 3.93
CA GLU A 598 -8.39 -6.15 4.36
C GLU A 598 -9.21 -6.12 5.66
N ARG A 599 -8.88 -5.23 6.59
CA ARG A 599 -9.42 -5.20 7.95
C ARG A 599 -10.55 -4.17 8.12
N GLY A 600 -10.40 -3.02 7.48
CA GLY A 600 -11.26 -1.85 7.67
C GLY A 600 -10.97 -1.07 8.97
N PRO A 601 -11.25 0.24 9.01
CA PRO A 601 -10.94 1.07 10.20
C PRO A 601 -11.62 0.61 11.49
N ALA A 602 -12.84 0.07 11.42
CA ALA A 602 -13.61 -0.31 12.61
C ALA A 602 -13.00 -1.49 13.38
N ASP A 603 -12.54 -2.53 12.66
CA ASP A 603 -11.84 -3.68 13.25
C ASP A 603 -10.48 -3.26 13.83
N ILE A 604 -9.73 -2.41 13.11
CA ILE A 604 -8.46 -1.86 13.60
C ILE A 604 -8.67 -1.10 14.91
N ARG A 605 -9.71 -0.26 15.00
CA ARG A 605 -10.05 0.45 16.24
C ARG A 605 -10.45 -0.49 17.38
N GLU A 606 -11.24 -1.52 17.10
CA GLU A 606 -11.61 -2.54 18.10
C GLU A 606 -10.38 -3.27 18.66
N GLN A 607 -9.43 -3.62 17.79
CA GLN A 607 -8.22 -4.34 18.21
C GLN A 607 -7.21 -3.46 18.93
N LEU A 608 -7.01 -2.21 18.47
CA LEU A 608 -6.25 -1.20 19.23
C LEU A 608 -6.80 -1.06 20.65
N GLN A 609 -8.12 -0.88 20.77
CA GLN A 609 -8.82 -0.78 22.05
C GLN A 609 -8.66 -2.03 22.94
N ALA A 610 -8.62 -3.21 22.34
CA ALA A 610 -8.59 -4.47 23.07
C ALA A 610 -7.19 -4.86 23.59
N GLU A 611 -6.14 -4.60 22.81
CA GLU A 611 -4.82 -5.19 23.04
C GLU A 611 -3.64 -4.19 23.08
N TYR A 612 -3.77 -3.00 22.48
CA TYR A 612 -2.64 -2.07 22.28
C TYR A 612 -2.73 -0.75 23.06
N VAL A 613 -3.91 -0.33 23.53
CA VAL A 613 -4.08 0.88 24.36
C VAL A 613 -4.75 0.60 25.71
N ASP A 614 -4.46 1.43 26.73
CA ASP A 614 -4.97 1.25 28.10
C ASP A 614 -6.10 2.21 28.53
N TRP A 615 -6.56 3.04 27.59
CA TRP A 615 -7.66 4.00 27.76
C TRP A 615 -8.78 3.78 26.73
N GLU A 616 -9.93 4.41 26.93
CA GLU A 616 -11.07 4.32 25.99
C GLU A 616 -10.81 5.21 24.75
N LEU A 617 -10.89 4.64 23.55
CA LEU A 617 -10.75 5.33 22.28
C LEU A 617 -12.01 6.13 21.95
N GLU A 618 -11.97 7.41 22.32
CA GLU A 618 -12.91 8.44 21.89
C GLU A 618 -13.09 8.45 20.36
N THR A 619 -14.33 8.62 19.88
CA THR A 619 -14.63 8.84 18.44
C THR A 619 -13.89 10.06 17.88
N ALA A 620 -13.84 10.20 16.55
CA ALA A 620 -13.32 11.43 15.93
C ALA A 620 -14.02 12.70 16.45
N GLY A 621 -13.28 13.80 16.44
CA GLY A 621 -13.76 15.16 16.62
C GLY A 621 -14.03 15.85 15.28
N GLU A 622 -14.24 17.16 15.33
CA GLU A 622 -14.31 18.05 14.17
C GLU A 622 -12.91 18.15 13.55
N ASP A 623 -12.78 17.72 12.29
CA ASP A 623 -11.54 17.87 11.53
C ASP A 623 -11.36 19.29 11.01
N CYS A 624 -10.21 19.57 10.39
CA CYS A 624 -9.84 20.88 9.87
C CYS A 624 -9.58 20.86 8.36
N ARG A 625 -10.12 19.88 7.63
CA ARG A 625 -9.81 19.70 6.20
C ARG A 625 -10.28 20.83 5.30
N GLU A 626 -11.38 21.49 5.69
CA GLU A 626 -11.87 22.72 5.06
C GLU A 626 -10.81 23.85 5.06
N SER A 627 -9.76 23.75 5.90
CA SER A 627 -8.63 24.70 5.98
C SER A 627 -7.32 24.19 5.34
N TYR A 628 -7.31 23.03 4.67
CA TYR A 628 -6.10 22.48 4.05
C TYR A 628 -5.71 23.27 2.79
N THR A 629 -4.61 24.01 2.84
CA THR A 629 -4.03 24.77 1.70
C THR A 629 -2.87 24.05 1.02
N TYR A 630 -2.11 23.22 1.73
CA TYR A 630 -0.85 22.66 1.23
C TYR A 630 -1.07 21.58 0.16
N ASN A 631 -0.58 21.84 -1.06
CA ASN A 631 -0.94 21.06 -2.27
C ASN A 631 -2.46 20.89 -2.47
N ALA A 632 -3.28 21.91 -2.12
CA ALA A 632 -4.74 21.81 -2.28
C ALA A 632 -5.22 21.85 -3.73
N GLY A 633 -4.45 22.51 -4.61
CA GLY A 633 -4.83 22.82 -6.00
C GLY A 633 -5.37 24.24 -6.18
N HIS A 634 -5.16 25.13 -5.21
CA HIS A 634 -5.52 26.56 -5.25
C HIS A 634 -4.27 27.43 -4.95
N GLY A 635 -4.33 28.73 -5.24
CA GLY A 635 -3.23 29.69 -5.07
C GLY A 635 -3.12 30.33 -3.68
N ASP A 636 -2.20 31.29 -3.52
CA ASP A 636 -2.15 32.18 -2.35
C ASP A 636 -3.00 33.46 -2.61
N GLY A 637 -3.38 34.20 -1.55
CA GLY A 637 -3.98 35.55 -1.71
C GLY A 637 -5.03 35.94 -0.67
N GLU A 638 -5.79 37.01 -0.94
CA GLU A 638 -6.94 37.40 -0.12
C GLU A 638 -8.05 36.31 -0.09
N ASP A 639 -8.05 35.43 -1.08
CA ASP A 639 -8.96 34.27 -1.22
C ASP A 639 -8.37 32.95 -0.67
N ALA A 640 -7.14 32.96 -0.13
CA ALA A 640 -6.53 31.86 0.63
C ALA A 640 -6.31 32.25 2.11
N PRO A 641 -7.38 32.54 2.88
CA PRO A 641 -7.26 33.12 4.23
C PRO A 641 -6.65 32.20 5.30
N ASP A 642 -6.48 30.90 5.03
CA ASP A 642 -6.34 29.87 6.07
C ASP A 642 -4.96 29.20 6.18
N GLY A 643 -4.03 29.39 5.24
CA GLY A 643 -2.71 28.71 5.28
C GLY A 643 -1.80 29.00 4.07
N PRO A 644 -0.53 28.53 4.08
CA PRO A 644 0.37 28.62 2.94
C PRO A 644 0.23 27.40 2.00
N VAL A 645 0.47 27.55 0.69
CA VAL A 645 0.40 26.40 -0.23
C VAL A 645 1.66 25.50 -0.24
N ASP A 646 2.84 26.06 0.04
CA ASP A 646 4.14 25.35 -0.06
C ASP A 646 5.27 25.85 0.87
N TYR A 647 5.02 26.89 1.69
CA TYR A 647 5.99 27.59 2.55
C TYR A 647 7.12 28.36 1.84
N VAL A 648 7.09 28.53 0.51
CA VAL A 648 7.99 29.46 -0.19
C VAL A 648 7.59 30.91 0.15
N GLY A 649 8.53 31.84 0.11
CA GLY A 649 8.29 33.26 0.43
C GLY A 649 8.67 33.64 1.87
N VAL A 650 8.21 34.82 2.31
CA VAL A 650 8.58 35.44 3.60
C VAL A 650 7.41 35.36 4.57
N HIS A 651 7.64 34.80 5.76
CA HIS A 651 6.59 34.49 6.74
C HIS A 651 6.99 34.87 8.17
N GLU A 652 6.06 35.40 8.95
CA GLU A 652 6.29 35.83 10.34
C GLU A 652 6.18 34.65 11.33
N GLN A 653 7.12 34.58 12.28
CA GLN A 653 7.13 33.64 13.41
C GLN A 653 6.40 34.23 14.62
N HIS A 654 5.95 33.39 15.55
CA HIS A 654 5.20 33.82 16.74
C HIS A 654 5.91 34.83 17.66
N ASP A 655 7.22 35.06 17.49
CA ASP A 655 8.03 36.00 18.29
C ASP A 655 8.43 37.28 17.54
N GLY A 656 7.94 37.49 16.31
CA GLY A 656 8.23 38.65 15.47
C GLY A 656 9.55 38.56 14.68
N ARG A 657 10.23 37.40 14.68
CA ARG A 657 11.22 37.06 13.67
C ARG A 657 10.52 36.48 12.42
N TYR A 658 11.29 36.20 11.38
CA TYR A 658 10.80 35.67 10.12
C TYR A 658 11.46 34.33 9.80
N PHE A 659 10.78 33.51 9.02
CA PHE A 659 11.45 32.51 8.19
C PHE A 659 11.24 32.85 6.72
N VAL A 660 12.20 32.44 5.89
CA VAL A 660 12.12 32.62 4.44
C VAL A 660 12.30 31.26 3.77
N GLY A 661 11.28 30.83 3.04
CA GLY A 661 11.33 29.63 2.22
C GLY A 661 11.84 29.95 0.82
N LEU A 662 12.84 29.20 0.38
CA LEU A 662 13.47 29.37 -0.92
C LEU A 662 12.99 28.27 -1.87
N ASN A 663 12.71 28.59 -3.12
CA ASN A 663 12.48 27.56 -4.13
C ASN A 663 13.80 26.92 -4.54
N VAL A 664 13.88 25.58 -4.48
CA VAL A 664 14.95 24.79 -5.11
C VAL A 664 14.27 23.91 -6.15
N PRO A 665 14.27 24.30 -7.44
CA PRO A 665 13.61 23.53 -8.49
C PRO A 665 14.07 22.07 -8.45
N VAL A 666 13.11 21.13 -8.53
CA VAL A 666 13.33 19.68 -8.41
C VAL A 666 14.07 19.21 -7.14
N GLY A 667 14.28 20.08 -6.16
CA GLY A 667 14.98 19.76 -4.92
C GLY A 667 16.42 19.32 -5.09
N ARG A 668 17.18 19.85 -6.06
CA ARG A 668 18.62 19.57 -6.20
C ARG A 668 19.44 20.83 -5.97
N LEU A 669 20.35 20.77 -5.01
CA LEU A 669 21.15 21.91 -4.54
C LEU A 669 22.65 21.54 -4.55
N PRO A 670 23.50 22.18 -5.38
CA PRO A 670 24.94 21.96 -5.37
C PRO A 670 25.57 22.18 -3.99
N ALA A 671 26.66 21.49 -3.70
CA ALA A 671 27.28 21.51 -2.37
C ALA A 671 27.82 22.90 -1.97
N ASP A 672 28.40 23.65 -2.91
CA ASP A 672 28.85 25.04 -2.67
C ASP A 672 27.67 25.98 -2.37
N ASP A 673 26.53 25.80 -3.04
CA ASP A 673 25.31 26.58 -2.79
C ASP A 673 24.67 26.21 -1.44
N ALA A 674 24.65 24.93 -1.08
CA ALA A 674 24.21 24.47 0.24
C ALA A 674 25.12 24.96 1.37
N ARG A 675 26.45 24.99 1.15
CA ARG A 675 27.42 25.60 2.08
C ARG A 675 27.16 27.11 2.23
N THR A 676 26.92 27.81 1.13
CA THR A 676 26.59 29.24 1.13
C THR A 676 25.28 29.50 1.87
N LEU A 677 24.23 28.72 1.61
CA LEU A 677 22.94 28.82 2.31
C LEU A 677 23.06 28.57 3.82
N ALA A 678 23.90 27.61 4.24
CA ALA A 678 24.17 27.37 5.66
C ALA A 678 24.87 28.57 6.33
N ASP A 679 25.73 29.28 5.59
CA ASP A 679 26.43 30.47 6.07
C ASP A 679 25.50 31.68 6.16
N LEU A 680 24.60 31.85 5.19
CA LEU A 680 23.54 32.86 5.25
C LEU A 680 22.58 32.58 6.42
N ALA A 681 22.17 31.33 6.63
CA ALA A 681 21.33 30.95 7.76
C ALA A 681 21.98 31.27 9.12
N ALA A 682 23.30 31.10 9.24
CA ALA A 682 24.06 31.43 10.44
C ALA A 682 24.39 32.94 10.59
N ALA A 683 24.41 33.69 9.48
CA ALA A 683 24.68 35.12 9.47
C ALA A 683 23.43 35.97 9.77
N TYR A 684 22.29 35.59 9.19
CA TYR A 684 21.03 36.36 9.25
C TYR A 684 19.99 35.76 10.21
N GLY A 685 20.06 34.46 10.50
CA GLY A 685 19.09 33.75 11.33
C GLY A 685 19.73 33.07 12.55
N SER A 686 19.19 31.93 12.96
CA SER A 686 19.75 31.10 14.05
C SER A 686 20.79 30.07 13.60
N GLY A 687 21.01 29.92 12.29
CA GLY A 687 21.75 28.80 11.69
C GLY A 687 20.90 27.55 11.45
N GLU A 688 19.65 27.53 11.94
CA GLU A 688 18.70 26.43 11.72
C GLU A 688 18.12 26.51 10.30
N VAL A 689 18.13 25.38 9.59
CA VAL A 689 17.51 25.20 8.28
C VAL A 689 16.46 24.11 8.39
N ARG A 690 15.32 24.27 7.74
CA ARG A 690 14.26 23.24 7.73
C ARG A 690 13.90 22.83 6.32
N LEU A 691 13.42 21.60 6.14
CA LEU A 691 13.06 21.05 4.83
C LEU A 691 11.55 20.84 4.71
N THR A 692 10.97 21.25 3.59
CA THR A 692 9.55 21.03 3.29
C THR A 692 9.33 19.72 2.53
N ARG A 693 8.07 19.26 2.46
CA ARG A 693 7.70 18.13 1.58
C ARG A 693 7.68 18.53 0.09
N ARG A 694 7.83 19.81 -0.24
CA ARG A 694 7.99 20.35 -1.60
C ARG A 694 9.44 20.34 -2.09
N GLN A 695 10.34 19.71 -1.33
CA GLN A 695 11.80 19.66 -1.60
C GLN A 695 12.52 21.02 -1.44
N ASN A 696 11.93 21.97 -0.71
CA ASN A 696 12.46 23.32 -0.51
C ASN A 696 13.07 23.51 0.90
N PRO A 697 14.14 24.30 1.06
CA PRO A 697 14.67 24.70 2.35
C PRO A 697 14.01 26.00 2.88
N LEU A 698 13.89 26.09 4.20
CA LEU A 698 13.50 27.29 4.95
C LEU A 698 14.68 27.78 5.77
N VAL A 699 15.04 29.06 5.66
CA VAL A 699 15.97 29.73 6.56
C VAL A 699 15.19 30.33 7.72
N MET A 700 15.49 29.90 8.95
CA MET A 700 14.70 30.25 10.12
C MET A 700 15.27 31.45 10.87
N ASP A 701 14.39 32.12 11.63
CA ASP A 701 14.74 32.99 12.76
C ASP A 701 15.41 34.34 12.38
N ILE A 702 15.16 34.83 11.16
CA ILE A 702 15.71 36.09 10.65
C ILE A 702 15.03 37.29 11.35
N PRO A 703 15.77 38.20 12.00
CA PRO A 703 15.18 39.42 12.59
C PRO A 703 14.63 40.36 11.52
N GLU A 704 13.53 41.08 11.83
CA GLU A 704 12.91 42.10 10.96
C GLU A 704 13.94 43.09 10.36
N GLY A 705 14.93 43.50 11.16
CA GLY A 705 15.95 44.47 10.75
C GLY A 705 16.96 43.95 9.72
N ASP A 706 17.15 42.63 9.64
CA ASP A 706 18.17 41.98 8.80
C ASP A 706 17.54 41.31 7.56
N LEU A 707 16.23 41.06 7.59
CA LEU A 707 15.43 40.46 6.51
C LEU A 707 15.64 41.14 5.15
N ALA A 708 15.65 42.48 5.11
CA ALA A 708 15.81 43.21 3.85
C ALA A 708 17.22 43.07 3.24
N GLU A 709 18.24 42.76 4.05
CA GLU A 709 19.61 42.51 3.57
C GLU A 709 19.75 41.04 3.14
N PHE A 710 19.19 40.09 3.89
CA PHE A 710 19.10 38.68 3.49
C PHE A 710 18.44 38.49 2.12
N LEU A 711 17.31 39.18 1.86
CA LEU A 711 16.61 39.13 0.57
C LEU A 711 17.38 39.72 -0.62
N GLN A 712 18.56 40.31 -0.39
CA GLN A 712 19.47 40.83 -1.43
C GLN A 712 20.73 39.97 -1.61
N GLU A 713 20.84 38.84 -0.92
CA GLU A 713 21.99 37.94 -1.04
C GLU A 713 22.03 37.26 -2.43
N PRO A 714 23.17 37.23 -3.15
CA PRO A 714 23.24 36.75 -4.53
C PRO A 714 22.75 35.32 -4.76
N LEU A 715 22.78 34.47 -3.72
CA LEU A 715 22.28 33.10 -3.78
C LEU A 715 20.77 33.03 -4.09
N LEU A 716 20.00 34.04 -3.67
CA LEU A 716 18.56 34.11 -3.89
C LEU A 716 18.20 34.46 -5.33
N GLU A 717 19.16 34.88 -6.17
CA GLU A 717 18.94 34.98 -7.64
C GLU A 717 18.74 33.59 -8.28
N ALA A 718 19.31 32.53 -7.69
CA ALA A 718 19.15 31.15 -8.13
C ALA A 718 18.07 30.38 -7.35
N TYR A 719 17.83 30.77 -6.10
CA TYR A 719 16.89 30.11 -5.17
C TYR A 719 15.91 31.14 -4.60
N SER A 720 15.02 31.64 -5.46
CA SER A 720 14.15 32.77 -5.15
C SER A 720 13.08 32.42 -4.09
N PRO A 721 12.77 33.32 -3.14
CA PRO A 721 11.54 33.28 -2.35
C PRO A 721 10.30 33.75 -3.14
N GLU A 722 10.50 34.33 -4.32
CA GLU A 722 9.48 34.74 -5.29
C GLU A 722 9.78 34.05 -6.65
N PRO A 723 9.61 32.72 -6.76
CA PRO A 723 9.87 31.97 -8.00
C PRO A 723 8.79 32.18 -9.06
N THR A 724 9.02 31.70 -10.30
CA THR A 724 7.92 31.60 -11.28
C THR A 724 6.89 30.54 -10.89
N VAL A 725 5.71 30.57 -11.52
CA VAL A 725 4.65 29.56 -11.31
C VAL A 725 5.15 28.14 -11.56
N PHE A 726 5.97 27.93 -12.61
CA PHE A 726 6.47 26.61 -12.98
C PHE A 726 7.65 26.15 -12.10
N GLU A 727 8.52 27.06 -11.67
CA GLU A 727 9.56 26.80 -10.65
C GLU A 727 8.93 26.42 -9.31
N ARG A 728 7.93 27.18 -8.86
CA ARG A 728 7.14 26.90 -7.65
C ARG A 728 6.46 25.54 -7.70
N GLY A 729 5.83 25.27 -8.84
CA GLY A 729 5.09 24.05 -9.12
C GLY A 729 5.94 22.78 -9.23
N GLY A 730 7.20 22.91 -9.64
CA GLY A 730 8.06 21.82 -10.07
C GLY A 730 8.62 20.90 -8.98
N MET A 731 8.17 19.64 -8.96
CA MET A 731 8.71 18.59 -8.08
C MET A 731 9.19 17.39 -8.91
N ALA A 732 10.31 16.76 -8.54
CA ALA A 732 10.77 15.55 -9.23
C ALA A 732 11.46 14.53 -8.32
N CYS A 733 11.24 13.24 -8.61
CA CYS A 733 12.01 12.16 -8.00
C CYS A 733 13.43 12.06 -8.62
N THR A 734 14.20 11.06 -8.20
CA THR A 734 15.58 10.82 -8.68
C THR A 734 15.70 10.44 -10.16
N GLY A 735 14.67 9.81 -10.74
CA GLY A 735 14.68 9.40 -12.16
C GLY A 735 15.71 8.32 -12.51
N THR A 736 15.87 8.06 -13.81
CA THR A 736 16.84 7.07 -14.31
C THR A 736 18.28 7.43 -13.99
N GLU A 737 18.62 8.67 -13.64
CA GLU A 737 20.00 9.05 -13.30
C GLU A 737 20.67 8.05 -12.32
N PHE A 738 19.95 7.68 -11.26
CA PHE A 738 20.43 6.73 -10.23
C PHE A 738 19.44 5.63 -9.83
N CYS A 739 18.14 5.80 -10.10
CA CYS A 739 17.12 4.89 -9.56
C CYS A 739 16.95 3.65 -10.46
N SER A 740 17.31 2.48 -9.95
CA SER A 740 17.12 1.17 -10.60
C SER A 740 15.66 0.78 -10.90
N LEU A 741 14.68 1.52 -10.38
CA LEU A 741 13.25 1.33 -10.68
C LEU A 741 12.70 2.29 -11.74
N ALA A 742 13.47 3.30 -12.15
CA ALA A 742 12.95 4.37 -13.02
C ALA A 742 12.88 3.97 -14.49
N LEU A 743 11.85 4.47 -15.17
CA LEU A 743 11.54 4.31 -16.59
C LEU A 743 11.58 5.65 -17.35
N ALA A 744 12.03 6.73 -16.70
CA ALA A 744 12.35 8.01 -17.33
C ALA A 744 13.36 8.79 -16.46
N GLU A 745 14.22 9.57 -17.11
CA GLU A 745 14.93 10.69 -16.46
C GLU A 745 13.91 11.73 -15.97
N THR A 746 14.16 12.37 -14.83
CA THR A 746 13.21 13.31 -14.22
C THR A 746 13.80 14.65 -13.82
N LYS A 747 14.97 14.72 -13.17
CA LYS A 747 15.44 15.98 -12.57
C LYS A 747 15.97 16.96 -13.62
N ALA A 748 16.81 16.49 -14.53
CA ALA A 748 17.36 17.35 -15.59
C ALA A 748 16.27 17.74 -16.60
N ARG A 749 15.42 16.78 -16.99
CA ARG A 749 14.24 16.97 -17.84
C ARG A 749 13.26 17.98 -17.25
N GLN A 750 12.86 17.82 -16.00
CA GLN A 750 11.93 18.75 -15.34
C GLN A 750 12.53 20.16 -15.22
N ALA A 751 13.81 20.29 -14.85
CA ALA A 751 14.47 21.60 -14.77
C ALA A 751 14.56 22.32 -16.12
N ARG A 752 14.83 21.59 -17.22
CA ARG A 752 14.76 22.16 -18.57
C ARG A 752 13.34 22.50 -19.01
N MET A 753 12.38 21.64 -18.70
CA MET A 753 10.98 21.80 -19.08
C MET A 753 10.32 23.00 -18.39
N ILE A 754 10.60 23.23 -17.10
CA ILE A 754 10.18 24.43 -16.36
C ILE A 754 10.63 25.69 -17.11
N ARG A 755 11.94 25.85 -17.35
CA ARG A 755 12.49 27.02 -18.05
C ARG A 755 12.01 27.16 -19.48
N TRP A 756 11.62 26.05 -20.13
CA TRP A 756 11.00 26.10 -21.46
C TRP A 756 9.54 26.59 -21.38
N LEU A 757 8.76 26.13 -20.39
CA LEU A 757 7.40 26.60 -20.15
C LEU A 757 7.38 28.08 -19.76
N ASP A 758 8.26 28.53 -18.86
CA ASP A 758 8.43 29.96 -18.49
C ASP A 758 8.71 30.86 -19.71
N ALA A 759 9.34 30.31 -20.76
CA ALA A 759 9.70 31.05 -21.97
C ALA A 759 8.63 30.99 -23.08
N ASN A 760 7.65 30.08 -23.00
CA ASN A 760 6.72 29.77 -24.09
C ASN A 760 5.23 29.73 -23.70
N VAL A 761 4.89 29.76 -22.41
CA VAL A 761 3.50 29.69 -21.92
C VAL A 761 3.18 30.94 -21.10
N ASP A 762 2.37 31.83 -21.68
CA ASP A 762 1.79 32.97 -20.97
C ASP A 762 0.61 32.50 -20.10
N LEU A 763 0.70 32.67 -18.78
CA LEU A 763 -0.41 32.49 -17.84
C LEU A 763 -1.03 33.85 -17.44
N PRO A 764 -2.31 33.91 -17.07
CA PRO A 764 -2.93 35.12 -16.52
C PRO A 764 -2.31 35.57 -15.18
N ASP A 765 -2.30 36.87 -14.91
CA ASP A 765 -1.67 37.48 -13.71
C ASP A 765 -2.25 36.99 -12.35
N ASP A 766 -3.43 36.38 -12.35
CA ASP A 766 -4.11 35.80 -11.17
C ASP A 766 -3.82 34.30 -10.96
N VAL A 767 -2.99 33.69 -11.82
CA VAL A 767 -2.52 32.31 -11.66
C VAL A 767 -1.11 32.33 -11.07
N ASP A 768 -1.01 32.13 -9.76
CA ASP A 768 0.27 32.13 -9.03
C ASP A 768 0.87 30.72 -8.79
N THR A 769 0.05 29.68 -8.95
CA THR A 769 0.37 28.30 -8.54
C THR A 769 -0.23 27.29 -9.50
N ILE A 770 0.61 26.43 -10.08
CA ILE A 770 0.22 25.18 -10.77
C ILE A 770 1.22 24.11 -10.36
N THR A 771 0.79 23.08 -9.63
CA THR A 771 1.70 22.01 -9.19
C THR A 771 1.97 20.99 -10.30
N MET A 772 3.25 20.75 -10.60
CA MET A 772 3.70 19.84 -11.65
C MET A 772 4.72 18.86 -11.10
N HIS A 773 4.30 17.61 -10.89
CA HIS A 773 5.08 16.60 -10.16
C HIS A 773 5.49 15.45 -11.07
N PHE A 774 6.79 15.11 -11.09
CA PHE A 774 7.33 14.08 -11.96
C PHE A 774 7.93 12.90 -11.19
N SER A 775 7.30 11.74 -11.36
CA SER A 775 7.79 10.44 -10.89
C SER A 775 8.30 9.59 -12.06
N GLY A 776 9.57 9.22 -12.05
CA GLY A 776 10.17 8.40 -13.12
C GLY A 776 9.64 6.96 -13.21
N CYS A 777 8.81 6.50 -12.28
CA CYS A 777 8.07 5.24 -12.39
C CYS A 777 6.90 5.16 -11.40
N THR A 778 6.10 4.10 -11.54
CA THR A 778 4.89 3.79 -10.76
C THR A 778 5.10 3.67 -9.24
N ALA A 779 6.35 3.63 -8.74
CA ALA A 779 6.61 3.75 -7.29
C ALA A 779 6.20 5.11 -6.69
N ASP A 780 5.95 6.10 -7.55
CA ASP A 780 5.45 7.44 -7.29
C ASP A 780 6.13 8.19 -6.13
N CYS A 781 7.46 8.30 -6.19
CA CYS A 781 8.25 8.95 -5.15
C CYS A 781 8.33 10.49 -5.30
N GLY A 782 7.99 11.02 -6.49
CA GLY A 782 7.84 12.45 -6.77
C GLY A 782 6.40 12.96 -6.58
N HIS A 783 5.48 12.11 -6.14
CA HIS A 783 4.07 12.44 -5.85
C HIS A 783 3.29 12.97 -7.07
N ALA A 784 3.51 12.40 -8.25
CA ALA A 784 2.79 12.69 -9.48
C ALA A 784 1.27 12.51 -9.35
N ASN A 785 0.80 11.56 -8.52
CA ASN A 785 -0.64 11.40 -8.31
C ASN A 785 -1.28 12.57 -7.53
N THR A 786 -0.54 13.50 -6.93
CA THR A 786 -1.07 14.48 -5.96
C THR A 786 -0.91 15.94 -6.43
N ALA A 787 -0.89 16.15 -7.74
CA ALA A 787 -0.61 17.44 -8.37
C ALA A 787 -1.71 17.83 -9.35
N ASP A 788 -1.80 19.12 -9.63
CA ASP A 788 -2.59 19.69 -10.72
C ASP A 788 -2.23 18.99 -12.04
N ILE A 789 -0.93 18.80 -12.28
CA ILE A 789 -0.35 18.05 -13.41
C ILE A 789 0.61 16.97 -12.89
N GLY A 790 0.22 15.71 -13.06
CA GLY A 790 1.02 14.53 -12.73
C GLY A 790 1.77 13.99 -13.95
N LEU A 791 3.07 13.75 -13.82
CA LEU A 791 3.92 13.15 -14.84
C LEU A 791 4.50 11.82 -14.35
N LEU A 792 4.31 10.75 -15.13
CA LEU A 792 4.75 9.41 -14.76
C LEU A 792 5.60 8.75 -15.85
N GLY A 793 6.87 8.45 -15.52
CA GLY A 793 7.84 7.85 -16.42
C GLY A 793 7.47 6.42 -16.83
N MET A 794 7.49 6.18 -18.14
CA MET A 794 7.05 4.98 -18.85
C MET A 794 7.92 4.70 -20.08
N ARG A 795 7.71 3.56 -20.74
CA ARG A 795 8.37 3.24 -22.02
C ARG A 795 7.39 3.34 -23.19
N GLY A 796 7.76 4.16 -24.18
CA GLY A 796 6.98 4.39 -25.40
C GLY A 796 7.62 3.82 -26.65
N ARG A 797 7.04 4.16 -27.81
CA ARG A 797 7.67 3.94 -29.12
C ARG A 797 7.41 5.12 -30.03
N LYS A 798 8.45 5.58 -30.71
CA LYS A 798 8.42 6.64 -31.73
C LYS A 798 9.27 6.19 -32.92
N ASP A 799 8.77 6.38 -34.13
CA ASP A 799 9.38 5.93 -35.39
C ASP A 799 9.89 4.47 -35.46
N GLY A 800 9.31 3.59 -34.63
CA GLY A 800 9.67 2.18 -34.53
C GLY A 800 10.77 1.87 -33.50
N GLU A 801 11.39 2.90 -32.92
CA GLU A 801 12.35 2.77 -31.83
C GLU A 801 11.66 2.83 -30.45
N MET A 802 12.34 2.38 -29.41
CA MET A 802 11.88 2.53 -28.02
C MET A 802 12.40 3.86 -27.49
N VAL A 803 11.53 4.66 -26.90
CA VAL A 803 11.85 5.99 -26.35
C VAL A 803 11.40 6.09 -24.89
N GLU A 804 12.01 7.02 -24.14
CA GLU A 804 11.43 7.46 -22.87
C GLU A 804 10.09 8.13 -23.15
N ALA A 805 9.08 7.82 -22.33
CA ALA A 805 7.75 8.35 -22.50
C ALA A 805 7.10 8.63 -21.14
N LEU A 806 6.05 9.43 -21.13
CA LEU A 806 5.37 9.85 -19.93
C LEU A 806 3.86 9.60 -20.07
N ASP A 807 3.24 9.11 -19.00
CA ASP A 807 1.81 9.28 -18.80
C ASP A 807 1.60 10.67 -18.17
N ILE A 808 0.60 11.41 -18.66
CA ILE A 808 0.22 12.75 -18.19
C ILE A 808 -1.15 12.61 -17.54
N GLY A 809 -1.26 13.04 -16.28
CA GLY A 809 -2.50 13.09 -15.53
C GLY A 809 -2.80 14.48 -14.98
N VAL A 810 -4.07 14.73 -14.63
CA VAL A 810 -4.55 16.03 -14.14
C VAL A 810 -5.49 15.91 -12.94
N GLY A 811 -5.63 16.99 -12.15
CA GLY A 811 -6.69 17.14 -11.14
C GLY A 811 -6.41 16.53 -9.75
N GLY A 812 -5.18 16.12 -9.48
CA GLY A 812 -4.78 15.63 -8.16
C GLY A 812 -4.63 16.77 -7.15
N GLY A 813 -4.83 16.48 -5.86
CA GLY A 813 -4.71 17.48 -4.79
C GLY A 813 -4.97 16.89 -3.41
N MET A 814 -4.53 17.57 -2.36
CA MET A 814 -4.54 17.08 -0.97
C MET A 814 -5.44 17.88 -0.01
N GLY A 815 -6.18 18.87 -0.52
CA GLY A 815 -7.06 19.80 0.22
C GLY A 815 -8.26 19.13 0.91
N GLU A 816 -9.36 19.87 1.08
CA GLU A 816 -10.59 19.37 1.75
C GLU A 816 -10.95 17.94 1.32
N ASP A 817 -11.24 17.77 0.03
CA ASP A 817 -11.37 16.48 -0.66
C ASP A 817 -10.03 16.12 -1.35
N PRO A 818 -9.23 15.17 -0.81
CA PRO A 818 -8.01 14.72 -1.44
C PRO A 818 -8.31 13.77 -2.62
N ALA A 819 -7.80 14.12 -3.80
CA ALA A 819 -7.99 13.38 -5.05
C ALA A 819 -6.64 12.98 -5.67
N PHE A 820 -6.67 11.95 -6.51
CA PHE A 820 -5.53 11.56 -7.35
C PHE A 820 -5.78 11.92 -8.81
N VAL A 821 -4.71 12.12 -9.57
CA VAL A 821 -4.80 12.49 -10.99
C VAL A 821 -5.55 11.46 -11.85
N ASP A 822 -6.33 11.96 -12.80
CA ASP A 822 -6.85 11.20 -13.94
C ASP A 822 -5.81 11.19 -15.06
N TRP A 823 -5.37 10.00 -15.50
CA TRP A 823 -4.34 9.82 -16.54
C TRP A 823 -4.89 10.04 -17.96
N VAL A 824 -5.07 11.31 -18.36
CA VAL A 824 -5.64 11.77 -19.64
C VAL A 824 -4.82 11.42 -20.90
N ARG A 825 -3.51 11.26 -20.77
CA ARG A 825 -2.64 10.77 -21.85
C ARG A 825 -1.66 9.73 -21.33
N GLN A 826 -1.36 8.73 -22.16
CA GLN A 826 -0.43 7.65 -21.81
C GLN A 826 0.65 7.49 -22.87
N ARG A 827 1.88 7.28 -22.41
CA ARG A 827 3.09 6.99 -23.18
C ARG A 827 3.38 8.04 -24.27
N VAL A 828 3.18 9.31 -23.94
CA VAL A 828 3.61 10.45 -24.76
C VAL A 828 5.14 10.45 -24.81
N PRO A 829 5.78 10.42 -26.00
CA PRO A 829 7.24 10.55 -26.13
C PRO A 829 7.77 11.78 -25.39
N ALA A 830 8.91 11.67 -24.72
CA ALA A 830 9.40 12.73 -23.82
C ALA A 830 9.64 14.09 -24.50
N ASP A 831 9.95 14.10 -25.79
CA ASP A 831 10.10 15.29 -26.64
C ASP A 831 8.77 15.95 -27.06
N GLU A 832 7.64 15.23 -26.94
CA GLU A 832 6.29 15.72 -27.24
C GLU A 832 5.52 16.21 -25.99
N VAL A 833 6.03 15.92 -24.78
CA VAL A 833 5.39 16.33 -23.53
C VAL A 833 5.35 17.86 -23.35
N PRO A 834 6.40 18.65 -23.62
CA PRO A 834 6.33 20.10 -23.46
C PRO A 834 5.25 20.75 -24.33
N GLY A 835 5.06 20.26 -25.56
CA GLY A 835 3.95 20.67 -26.43
C GLY A 835 2.58 20.28 -25.86
N ALA A 836 2.44 19.04 -25.38
CA ALA A 836 1.23 18.57 -24.70
C ALA A 836 0.85 19.44 -23.49
N LEU A 837 1.83 19.87 -22.70
CA LEU A 837 1.64 20.75 -21.55
C LEU A 837 1.34 22.19 -21.96
N ALA A 838 2.02 22.73 -22.97
CA ALA A 838 1.74 24.08 -23.50
C ALA A 838 0.31 24.19 -24.05
N ASN A 839 -0.16 23.17 -24.77
CA ASN A 839 -1.54 23.11 -25.28
C ASN A 839 -2.58 23.04 -24.13
N LEU A 840 -2.32 22.22 -23.11
CA LEU A 840 -3.16 22.11 -21.92
C LEU A 840 -3.21 23.43 -21.12
N LEU A 841 -2.06 24.04 -20.84
CA LEU A 841 -1.93 25.28 -20.08
C LEU A 841 -2.47 26.50 -20.85
N GLY A 842 -2.25 26.56 -22.17
CA GLY A 842 -2.84 27.58 -23.03
C GLY A 842 -4.37 27.47 -23.12
N ALA A 843 -4.91 26.24 -23.11
CA ALA A 843 -6.35 26.02 -23.05
C ALA A 843 -6.93 26.42 -21.68
N PHE A 844 -6.24 26.11 -20.57
CA PHE A 844 -6.58 26.61 -19.23
C PHE A 844 -6.65 28.14 -19.23
N ALA A 845 -5.55 28.80 -19.60
CA ALA A 845 -5.45 30.27 -19.65
C ALA A 845 -6.52 30.93 -20.54
N ALA A 846 -6.95 30.27 -21.62
CA ALA A 846 -7.96 30.79 -22.55
C ALA A 846 -9.42 30.51 -22.14
N HIS A 847 -9.67 29.55 -21.23
CA HIS A 847 -11.00 29.02 -20.94
C HIS A 847 -11.40 28.96 -19.46
N ARG A 848 -10.47 29.22 -18.53
CA ARG A 848 -10.79 29.37 -17.10
C ARG A 848 -11.59 30.65 -16.81
N GLU A 849 -12.45 30.61 -15.80
CA GLU A 849 -13.05 31.82 -15.21
C GLU A 849 -12.00 32.57 -14.36
N ASP A 850 -12.17 33.88 -14.10
CA ASP A 850 -11.19 34.64 -13.32
C ASP A 850 -11.19 34.19 -11.85
N GLY A 851 -9.99 34.00 -11.28
CA GLY A 851 -9.80 33.36 -9.96
C GLY A 851 -10.03 31.85 -9.93
N GLN A 852 -10.38 31.19 -11.03
CA GLN A 852 -10.56 29.73 -11.09
C GLN A 852 -9.19 29.04 -11.13
N SER A 853 -8.94 28.15 -10.17
CA SER A 853 -7.72 27.33 -10.14
C SER A 853 -7.67 26.28 -11.26
N PHE A 854 -6.48 25.72 -11.51
CA PHE A 854 -6.31 24.65 -12.49
C PHE A 854 -7.17 23.43 -12.17
N ARG A 855 -7.21 23.02 -10.89
CA ARG A 855 -7.99 21.88 -10.42
C ARG A 855 -9.48 22.08 -10.61
N GLU A 856 -10.02 23.24 -10.21
CA GLU A 856 -11.44 23.57 -10.42
C GLU A 856 -11.81 23.66 -11.91
N TRP A 857 -10.89 24.11 -12.76
CA TRP A 857 -11.09 24.13 -14.21
C TRP A 857 -11.12 22.73 -14.81
N VAL A 858 -10.25 21.81 -14.37
CA VAL A 858 -10.28 20.40 -14.76
C VAL A 858 -11.60 19.74 -14.35
N ASP A 859 -12.02 19.92 -13.10
CA ASP A 859 -13.27 19.36 -12.58
C ASP A 859 -14.51 19.91 -13.30
N ALA A 860 -14.54 21.21 -13.62
CA ALA A 860 -15.63 21.85 -14.36
C ALA A 860 -15.67 21.47 -15.85
N THR A 861 -14.51 21.25 -16.46
CA THR A 861 -14.38 20.91 -17.89
C THR A 861 -14.61 19.42 -18.16
N GLY A 862 -14.21 18.57 -17.21
CA GLY A 862 -14.37 17.12 -17.26
C GLY A 862 -13.27 16.40 -18.07
N THR A 863 -12.87 15.23 -17.57
CA THR A 863 -11.71 14.46 -18.04
C THR A 863 -11.72 14.14 -19.54
N GLU A 864 -12.89 13.89 -20.16
CA GLU A 864 -12.99 13.65 -21.61
C GLU A 864 -12.61 14.89 -22.44
N ALA A 865 -13.03 16.09 -22.04
CA ALA A 865 -12.71 17.32 -22.75
C ALA A 865 -11.26 17.75 -22.51
N ILE A 866 -10.76 17.63 -21.27
CA ILE A 866 -9.32 17.82 -20.99
C ILE A 866 -8.47 16.86 -21.83
N THR A 867 -8.91 15.60 -21.94
CA THR A 867 -8.26 14.60 -22.82
C THR A 867 -8.19 15.05 -24.28
N GLU A 868 -9.11 15.84 -24.81
CA GLU A 868 -8.98 16.39 -26.17
C GLU A 868 -7.97 17.54 -26.24
N LEU A 869 -7.82 18.35 -25.18
CA LEU A 869 -6.91 19.51 -25.12
C LEU A 869 -5.42 19.15 -24.96
N VAL A 870 -5.11 17.98 -24.39
CA VAL A 870 -3.71 17.49 -24.29
C VAL A 870 -3.27 16.90 -25.65
N GLU A 871 -2.98 17.74 -26.64
CA GLU A 871 -2.42 17.33 -27.93
C GLU A 871 -0.87 17.33 -27.89
N PRO A 872 -0.21 16.16 -27.98
CA PRO A 872 1.25 16.10 -27.99
C PRO A 872 1.86 16.54 -29.32
N GLU A 873 2.93 17.33 -29.24
CA GLU A 873 3.69 17.81 -30.40
C GLU A 873 5.15 18.08 -30.06
N GLU A 874 6.04 17.85 -31.03
CA GLU A 874 7.45 18.25 -30.94
C GLU A 874 7.58 19.78 -30.91
N THR A 875 8.46 20.28 -30.06
CA THR A 875 8.74 21.72 -29.90
C THR A 875 10.23 22.01 -30.14
N ASP A 876 10.70 23.22 -29.82
CA ASP A 876 12.14 23.52 -29.78
C ASP A 876 12.81 23.16 -28.43
N TYR A 877 12.09 22.53 -27.51
CA TYR A 877 12.64 21.92 -26.31
C TYR A 877 13.70 20.85 -26.65
N VAL A 878 14.85 20.92 -25.97
CA VAL A 878 15.96 19.97 -26.16
C VAL A 878 16.10 19.08 -24.94
N ASP A 879 15.60 17.86 -25.06
CA ASP A 879 15.67 16.86 -23.99
C ASP A 879 17.11 16.40 -23.70
N PRO A 880 17.52 16.24 -22.42
CA PRO A 880 18.87 15.81 -22.07
C PRO A 880 19.11 14.30 -22.20
N ALA A 881 18.05 13.48 -22.28
CA ALA A 881 18.13 12.02 -22.15
C ALA A 881 17.13 11.26 -23.04
N LEU A 882 16.76 11.81 -24.21
CA LEU A 882 15.67 11.32 -25.07
C LEU A 882 15.77 9.83 -25.43
N HIS A 883 17.01 9.32 -25.52
CA HIS A 883 17.32 7.97 -25.98
C HIS A 883 17.72 6.98 -24.87
N ASP A 884 17.66 7.34 -23.56
CA ASP A 884 17.93 6.42 -22.42
C ASP A 884 16.83 5.34 -22.19
N ALA A 885 15.96 5.14 -23.18
CA ALA A 885 14.91 4.14 -23.15
C ALA A 885 15.42 2.70 -22.90
N LYS A 886 16.68 2.44 -23.28
CA LYS A 886 17.37 1.15 -23.11
C LYS A 886 18.08 0.99 -21.77
N GLN A 887 18.05 2.01 -20.90
CA GLN A 887 18.77 2.03 -19.63
C GLN A 887 20.30 1.86 -19.80
N SER A 888 20.97 2.90 -20.30
CA SER A 888 22.44 3.12 -20.22
C SER A 888 22.96 3.01 -18.78
N TRP A 889 24.28 3.07 -18.56
CA TRP A 889 24.79 3.10 -17.18
C TRP A 889 24.57 4.47 -16.51
N TYR A 890 24.59 5.56 -17.30
CA TYR A 890 24.29 6.92 -16.87
C TYR A 890 23.60 7.67 -18.02
N PRO A 891 22.42 8.31 -17.84
CA PRO A 891 21.62 8.85 -18.94
C PRO A 891 22.28 9.93 -19.80
N PHE A 892 23.41 10.48 -19.35
CA PHE A 892 24.14 11.57 -19.99
C PHE A 892 25.51 11.14 -20.54
N ASP A 893 25.85 9.84 -20.54
CA ASP A 893 27.05 9.32 -21.21
C ASP A 893 26.75 8.08 -22.08
N ASP A 894 27.24 8.12 -23.31
CA ASP A 894 27.22 7.02 -24.29
C ASP A 894 28.44 6.07 -24.14
N GLY A 895 29.37 6.38 -23.25
CA GLY A 895 30.59 5.61 -22.97
C GLY A 895 30.34 4.28 -22.22
N ASP A 896 31.40 3.47 -22.11
CA ASP A 896 31.42 2.31 -21.22
C ASP A 896 31.46 2.77 -19.75
N SER A 897 30.79 2.05 -18.85
CA SER A 897 30.81 2.39 -17.42
C SER A 897 32.23 2.30 -16.85
N PRO A 898 32.64 3.26 -15.98
CA PRO A 898 33.88 3.14 -15.20
C PRO A 898 33.75 2.18 -14.01
N ALA A 899 32.53 1.75 -13.65
CA ALA A 899 32.25 0.91 -12.50
C ALA A 899 32.29 -0.60 -12.85
N PRO A 900 32.57 -1.49 -11.87
CA PRO A 900 32.96 -1.18 -10.50
C PRO A 900 34.40 -0.64 -10.41
N THR A 901 34.64 0.26 -9.44
CA THR A 901 35.95 0.86 -9.17
C THR A 901 36.54 0.36 -7.86
N ALA A 902 37.87 0.41 -7.76
CA ALA A 902 38.60 0.39 -6.51
C ALA A 902 38.48 1.75 -5.78
N PRO A 903 38.85 1.86 -4.48
CA PRO A 903 38.72 3.12 -3.75
C PRO A 903 39.47 4.30 -4.37
N ASP A 904 40.56 4.03 -5.09
CA ASP A 904 41.40 5.01 -5.79
C ASP A 904 40.93 5.32 -7.24
N ASP A 905 39.67 5.00 -7.55
CA ASP A 905 39.01 5.17 -8.86
C ASP A 905 39.62 4.36 -10.02
N THR A 906 40.50 3.40 -9.72
CA THR A 906 40.95 2.43 -10.72
C THR A 906 39.78 1.48 -11.08
N PRO A 907 39.36 1.36 -12.36
CA PRO A 907 38.35 0.39 -12.75
C PRO A 907 38.80 -1.04 -12.47
N LEU A 908 37.92 -1.84 -11.87
CA LEU A 908 38.15 -3.25 -11.60
C LEU A 908 37.89 -4.08 -12.87
N SER A 909 38.62 -5.18 -13.02
CA SER A 909 38.45 -6.10 -14.15
C SER A 909 37.09 -6.80 -14.08
N ALA A 910 36.36 -6.84 -15.20
CA ALA A 910 35.20 -7.72 -15.34
C ALA A 910 35.58 -9.20 -15.54
N ASP A 911 36.86 -9.49 -15.77
CA ASP A 911 37.45 -10.83 -15.82
C ASP A 911 38.42 -11.02 -14.63
N ASP A 912 38.00 -11.71 -13.56
CA ASP A 912 38.86 -12.48 -12.64
C ASP A 912 38.05 -13.56 -11.86
#